data_AF-K2B3N6-F1
#
_entry.id   AF-K2B3N6-F1
#
_cell.length_a   1.000
_cell.length_b   1.000
_cell.length_c   1.000
_cell.angle_alpha   90.00
_cell.angle_beta   90.00
_cell.angle_gamma   90.00
#
_symmetry.space_group_name_H-M   'P 1'
#
loop_
_entity.id
_entity.type
_entity.pdbx_description
1 polymer ?
#
loop_
_entity_poly.entity_id
_entity_poly.type
_entity_poly.pdbx_seq_one_letter_code
_entity_poly.pdbx_strand_id
1 'polypeptide(L)'
;MRIEDKRRLLLNFIDGFTARLVRLNLIKLLLMLAVIVWTATLSFIFLDAAFGINPMHSYYYRACVIAAASLFGAAYYYRRVHKRPGSAAAARHIEKLDPCNNYLSTSVEISAAEIEKYGFSEPLYEQTLECASEHYLKKDAAIYIDYSLVKKLLYVAGILAIATIVIFSRDGGLKRLNKIWPEVAGLFMPAPLEITCRNRDFTAFVDEEIDFSFGFSRSEPAELYIRYAADRQKNPFQQIDFDSPEGANDTRIYKLTPSAAKDGRGYEYRLKMPAPSYNFYYRARSLVSDSFSATYFVSSKRRPEIVKVNAAYEFPKYTRIAPMIEENATAISGLYMSEVKLMAHSSAPLSGAKLIFTGNRSVDMDVMRDGRAASAKFRLVKKDAYKIELTDLEGIKSRGGSFHDISVYEDKSPSCEIIEPAGVINAPYDRKAGVTIKARDDFAISKLVLVYYKNENEEESNEITLHETSSAEIFEKTVLDFNFMNFKAGEALFYYAIAFDNDDVSGPKSTRSAVNKIVFPTQFDEAMELEALYGSIETRLNKITGDQKAIAEKIEKMDALQKQGAMNDYEMKKNYENIARNQQNLMNEAKELASDLKEALKKMENNIYIKPETLAKISEIQEKIEKMVGDDMKRLMGDINKNVEKTKLSADDVKKMSQNFDEKKLVEKFERLKELFSKAEKEQKLSTFMKELEFILSKQEFIAENTEKAAPENTELNAELAREQKQASENYDKAFANFEKNIGDISEISDEIKKAAEEALESLKTDDVGGRMKKAGDGLEKNDPGKAFDEQKQAAESMKKNLDALKKAFDEFKEKNKKDLLEAISKLIKRSIAMSAFEMDILNEFERVKGLMKPATNDRFVQTLDAISEKCLEISNVSREIAAELTRLSKKTILIDSNNIAVAGAIVRQFAQIKPMLAEREFTNAANLSGQIYYNISILNMMLLDIYDILNSSKSGSNMDQLMSMIKKQAEAQARLNAKTKDMMKKAGENGMPQLSEDALKTLAFEQQMIR
;
A
#
# COMPACT_ATOMS: atom_id res chain seq x y z
N MET A 1 -43.54 64.96 -27.33
CA MET A 1 -44.89 65.55 -27.45
C MET A 1 -45.35 65.91 -26.05
N ARG A 2 -45.85 67.12 -25.78
CA ARG A 2 -46.33 67.44 -24.42
C ARG A 2 -47.52 66.52 -24.09
N ILE A 3 -47.73 66.21 -22.82
CA ILE A 3 -48.75 65.26 -22.35
C ILE A 3 -50.16 65.64 -22.84
N GLU A 4 -50.45 66.94 -22.90
CA GLU A 4 -51.69 67.49 -23.46
C GLU A 4 -51.86 67.18 -24.96
N ASP A 5 -50.78 67.13 -25.73
CA ASP A 5 -50.83 66.80 -27.17
C ASP A 5 -51.23 65.34 -27.39
N LYS A 6 -50.68 64.42 -26.59
CA LYS A 6 -51.00 62.98 -26.67
C LYS A 6 -52.46 62.72 -26.29
N ARG A 7 -52.95 63.38 -25.24
CA ARG A 7 -54.37 63.30 -24.82
C ARG A 7 -55.30 63.83 -25.91
N ARG A 8 -54.94 64.97 -26.53
CA ARG A 8 -55.72 65.55 -27.63
C ARG A 8 -55.76 64.63 -28.86
N LEU A 9 -54.67 63.95 -29.19
CA LEU A 9 -54.65 62.97 -30.27
C LEU A 9 -55.53 61.75 -30.00
N LEU A 10 -55.53 61.24 -28.77
CA LEU A 10 -56.40 60.13 -28.37
C LEU A 10 -57.89 60.53 -28.39
N LEU A 11 -58.22 61.75 -27.96
CA LEU A 11 -59.58 62.29 -28.10
C LEU A 11 -59.99 62.43 -29.57
N ASN A 12 -59.11 62.93 -30.43
CA ASN A 12 -59.37 63.00 -31.88
C ASN A 12 -59.58 61.62 -32.51
N PHE A 13 -58.83 60.61 -32.06
CA PHE A 13 -58.99 59.23 -32.50
C PHE A 13 -60.38 58.67 -32.10
N ILE A 14 -60.81 58.92 -30.86
CA ILE A 14 -62.14 58.52 -30.36
C ILE A 14 -63.25 59.29 -31.10
N ASP A 15 -63.06 60.58 -31.37
CA ASP A 15 -64.00 61.37 -32.15
C ASP A 15 -64.08 60.89 -33.60
N GLY A 16 -62.96 60.45 -34.18
CA GLY A 16 -62.91 59.78 -35.48
C GLY A 16 -63.72 58.49 -35.50
N PHE A 17 -63.61 57.67 -34.45
CA PHE A 17 -64.43 56.47 -34.26
C PHE A 17 -65.92 56.81 -34.14
N THR A 18 -66.30 57.74 -33.25
CA THR A 18 -67.71 58.09 -33.02
C THR A 18 -68.36 58.73 -34.25
N ALA A 19 -67.64 59.58 -34.99
CA ALA A 19 -68.14 60.18 -36.23
C ALA A 19 -68.43 59.13 -37.30
N ARG A 20 -67.54 58.14 -37.47
CA ARG A 20 -67.75 57.03 -38.41
C ARG A 20 -68.88 56.10 -37.96
N LEU A 21 -69.01 55.84 -36.66
CA LEU A 21 -70.11 55.05 -36.09
C LEU A 21 -71.48 55.71 -36.34
N VAL A 22 -71.56 57.04 -36.17
CA VAL A 22 -72.79 57.81 -36.47
C VAL A 22 -73.13 57.75 -37.96
N ARG A 23 -72.15 57.91 -38.86
CA ARG A 23 -72.35 57.73 -40.32
C ARG A 23 -72.84 56.32 -40.64
N LEU A 24 -72.25 55.30 -40.03
CA LEU A 24 -72.67 53.92 -40.22
C LEU A 24 -74.10 53.69 -39.76
N ASN A 25 -74.49 54.23 -38.60
CA ASN A 25 -75.86 54.11 -38.10
C ASN A 25 -76.87 54.83 -39.00
N LEU A 26 -76.47 55.94 -39.62
CA LEU A 26 -77.30 56.62 -40.62
C LEU A 26 -77.49 55.76 -41.89
N ILE A 27 -76.44 55.11 -42.37
CA ILE A 27 -76.51 54.15 -43.49
C ILE A 27 -77.39 52.95 -43.11
N LYS A 28 -77.25 52.40 -41.89
CA LYS A 28 -78.10 51.32 -41.37
C LYS A 28 -79.56 51.75 -41.38
N LEU A 29 -79.87 52.96 -40.92
CA LEU A 29 -81.23 53.49 -40.91
C LEU A 29 -81.82 53.56 -42.33
N LEU A 30 -81.07 54.11 -43.28
CA LEU A 30 -81.51 54.22 -44.68
C LEU A 30 -81.78 52.85 -45.29
N LEU A 31 -80.89 51.87 -45.08
CA LEU A 31 -81.09 50.51 -45.58
C LEU A 31 -82.28 49.81 -44.92
N MET A 32 -82.49 49.98 -43.61
CA MET A 32 -83.65 49.41 -42.91
C MET A 32 -84.96 50.02 -43.40
N LEU A 33 -85.02 51.34 -43.60
CA LEU A 33 -86.21 52.00 -44.16
C LEU A 33 -86.48 51.53 -45.59
N ALA A 34 -85.44 51.37 -46.42
CA ALA A 34 -85.58 50.84 -47.77
C ALA A 34 -86.16 49.42 -47.76
N VAL A 35 -85.68 48.55 -46.87
CA VAL A 35 -86.23 47.19 -46.70
C VAL A 35 -87.68 47.21 -46.23
N ILE A 36 -88.03 48.04 -45.25
CA ILE A 36 -89.40 48.15 -44.73
C ILE A 36 -90.38 48.66 -45.80
N VAL A 37 -89.99 49.69 -46.56
CA VAL A 37 -90.81 50.21 -47.66
C VAL A 37 -90.99 49.16 -48.76
N TRP A 38 -89.92 48.42 -49.08
CA TRP A 38 -89.98 47.36 -50.08
C TRP A 38 -90.87 46.19 -49.65
N THR A 39 -90.73 45.70 -48.42
CA THR A 39 -91.55 44.58 -47.94
C THR A 39 -93.02 44.97 -47.80
N ALA A 40 -93.31 46.20 -47.38
CA ALA A 40 -94.68 46.69 -47.30
C ALA A 40 -95.32 46.90 -48.69
N THR A 41 -94.55 47.37 -49.68
CA THR A 41 -95.05 47.48 -51.06
C THR A 41 -95.30 46.12 -51.70
N LEU A 42 -94.42 45.13 -51.46
CA LEU A 42 -94.62 43.76 -51.94
C LEU A 42 -95.81 43.07 -51.26
N SER A 43 -95.93 43.21 -49.93
CA SER A 43 -97.06 42.69 -49.15
C SER A 43 -98.39 43.26 -49.66
N PHE A 44 -98.39 44.57 -50.00
CA PHE A 44 -99.56 45.22 -50.57
C PHE A 44 -99.94 44.67 -51.95
N ILE A 45 -98.97 44.49 -52.86
CA ILE A 45 -99.24 43.89 -54.19
C ILE A 45 -99.82 42.49 -54.04
N PHE A 46 -99.35 41.74 -53.05
CA PHE A 46 -99.86 40.40 -52.77
C PHE A 46 -101.28 40.43 -52.21
N LEU A 47 -101.57 41.36 -51.29
CA LEU A 47 -102.91 41.57 -50.73
C LEU A 47 -103.92 42.05 -51.78
N ASP A 48 -103.51 42.96 -52.67
CA ASP A 48 -104.34 43.47 -53.77
C ASP A 48 -104.64 42.36 -54.79
N ALA A 49 -103.62 41.58 -55.19
CA ALA A 49 -103.79 40.43 -56.08
C ALA A 49 -104.63 39.30 -55.47
N ALA A 50 -104.56 39.09 -54.14
CA ALA A 50 -105.26 38.00 -53.48
C ALA A 50 -106.72 38.35 -53.10
N PHE A 51 -107.02 39.62 -52.82
CA PHE A 51 -108.31 40.00 -52.22
C PHE A 51 -109.07 41.13 -52.96
N GLY A 52 -108.53 41.70 -54.04
CA GLY A 52 -109.24 42.69 -54.89
C GLY A 52 -109.72 43.91 -54.12
N ILE A 53 -108.80 44.61 -53.45
CA ILE A 53 -109.12 45.58 -52.40
C ILE A 53 -109.55 46.94 -53.00
N ASN A 54 -110.59 47.56 -52.43
CA ASN A 54 -111.08 48.88 -52.86
C ASN A 54 -109.97 49.96 -52.74
N PRO A 55 -109.77 50.83 -53.76
CA PRO A 55 -108.71 51.83 -53.80
C PRO A 55 -108.64 52.77 -52.59
N MET A 56 -109.73 53.01 -51.86
CA MET A 56 -109.70 53.82 -50.63
C MET A 56 -108.93 53.13 -49.48
N HIS A 57 -109.04 51.82 -49.34
CA HIS A 57 -108.31 51.07 -48.30
C HIS A 57 -106.81 50.98 -48.63
N SER A 58 -106.46 51.01 -49.92
CA SER A 58 -105.07 51.12 -50.36
C SER A 58 -104.40 52.40 -49.86
N TYR A 59 -105.12 53.52 -49.88
CA TYR A 59 -104.60 54.79 -49.43
C TYR A 59 -104.31 54.75 -47.92
N TYR A 60 -105.23 54.22 -47.11
CA TYR A 60 -105.05 54.11 -45.66
C TYR A 60 -103.89 53.18 -45.27
N TYR A 61 -103.75 52.01 -45.89
CA TYR A 61 -102.63 51.10 -45.59
C TYR A 61 -101.27 51.75 -45.89
N ARG A 62 -101.14 52.41 -47.06
CA ARG A 62 -99.92 53.14 -47.43
C ARG A 62 -99.64 54.28 -46.45
N ALA A 63 -100.67 55.03 -46.06
CA ALA A 63 -100.53 56.10 -45.07
C ALA A 63 -100.06 55.56 -43.71
N CYS A 64 -100.61 54.45 -43.22
CA CYS A 64 -100.22 53.83 -41.95
C CYS A 64 -98.78 53.31 -41.97
N VAL A 65 -98.37 52.64 -43.05
CA VAL A 65 -97.00 52.14 -43.20
C VAL A 65 -96.00 53.30 -43.26
N ILE A 66 -96.30 54.35 -44.02
CA ILE A 66 -95.45 55.54 -44.11
C ILE A 66 -95.35 56.21 -42.73
N ALA A 67 -96.46 56.34 -42.00
CA ALA A 67 -96.47 56.90 -40.65
C ALA A 67 -95.63 56.06 -39.67
N ALA A 68 -95.78 54.73 -39.68
CA ALA A 68 -95.03 53.82 -38.83
C ALA A 68 -93.52 53.81 -39.15
N ALA A 69 -93.15 53.79 -40.43
CA ALA A 69 -91.76 53.87 -40.88
C ALA A 69 -91.13 55.22 -40.51
N SER A 70 -91.89 56.32 -40.61
CA SER A 70 -91.43 57.66 -40.24
C SER A 70 -91.20 57.77 -38.73
N LEU A 71 -92.12 57.24 -37.91
CA LEU A 71 -91.96 57.19 -36.45
C LEU A 71 -90.76 56.34 -36.03
N PHE A 72 -90.61 55.14 -36.62
CA PHE A 72 -89.44 54.29 -36.38
C PHE A 72 -88.14 54.99 -36.78
N GLY A 73 -88.13 55.63 -37.95
CA GLY A 73 -86.97 56.34 -38.46
C GLY A 73 -86.57 57.51 -37.56
N ALA A 74 -87.55 58.31 -37.11
CA ALA A 74 -87.31 59.41 -36.19
C ALA A 74 -86.79 58.93 -34.82
N ALA A 75 -87.38 57.87 -34.25
CA ALA A 75 -86.95 57.29 -32.99
C ALA A 75 -85.52 56.71 -33.06
N TYR A 76 -85.19 56.01 -34.15
CA TYR A 76 -83.86 55.46 -34.37
C TYR A 76 -82.82 56.56 -34.60
N TYR A 77 -83.14 57.55 -35.45
CA TYR A 77 -82.28 58.70 -35.69
C TYR A 77 -81.96 59.44 -34.39
N TYR A 78 -82.97 59.73 -33.57
CA TYR A 78 -82.77 60.42 -32.30
C TYR A 78 -81.88 59.63 -31.33
N ARG A 79 -82.12 58.32 -31.18
CA ARG A 79 -81.39 57.48 -30.22
C ARG A 79 -79.97 57.09 -30.67
N ARG A 80 -79.73 56.91 -31.97
CA ARG A 80 -78.48 56.30 -32.47
C ARG A 80 -77.62 57.22 -33.33
N VAL A 81 -78.18 58.34 -33.82
CA VAL A 81 -77.46 59.31 -34.67
C VAL A 81 -77.36 60.67 -34.00
N HIS A 82 -78.46 61.20 -33.44
CA HIS A 82 -78.49 62.52 -32.82
C HIS A 82 -77.80 62.54 -31.43
N LYS A 83 -78.13 61.59 -30.55
CA LYS A 83 -77.36 61.38 -29.31
C LYS A 83 -76.02 60.71 -29.64
N ARG A 84 -74.97 61.53 -29.80
CA ARG A 84 -73.60 61.03 -29.94
C ARG A 84 -73.14 60.36 -28.64
N PRO A 85 -72.55 59.16 -28.68
CA PRO A 85 -71.97 58.54 -27.49
C PRO A 85 -70.81 59.39 -26.97
N GLY A 86 -70.75 59.62 -25.66
CA GLY A 86 -69.67 60.39 -25.04
C GLY A 86 -68.32 59.68 -25.16
N SER A 87 -67.23 60.45 -25.15
CA SER A 87 -65.87 59.97 -25.43
C SER A 87 -65.43 58.84 -24.48
N ALA A 88 -65.82 58.88 -23.21
CA ALA A 88 -65.54 57.81 -22.24
C ALA A 88 -66.27 56.49 -22.58
N ALA A 89 -67.54 56.55 -22.98
CA ALA A 89 -68.30 55.37 -23.38
C ALA A 89 -67.77 54.76 -24.69
N ALA A 90 -67.29 55.61 -25.60
CA ALA A 90 -66.63 55.17 -26.83
C ALA A 90 -65.26 54.52 -26.55
N ALA A 91 -64.46 55.09 -25.64
CA ALA A 91 -63.18 54.53 -25.21
C ALA A 91 -63.36 53.12 -24.62
N ARG A 92 -64.27 52.95 -23.66
CA ARG A 92 -64.57 51.64 -23.06
C ARG A 92 -65.04 50.60 -24.09
N HIS A 93 -65.77 51.05 -25.12
CA HIS A 93 -66.21 50.15 -26.18
C HIS A 93 -65.04 49.68 -27.07
N ILE A 94 -64.11 50.58 -27.40
CA ILE A 94 -62.88 50.24 -28.13
C ILE A 94 -62.02 49.28 -27.30
N GLU A 95 -61.84 49.54 -26.01
CA GLU A 95 -61.05 48.68 -25.12
C GLU A 95 -61.66 47.29 -24.91
N LYS A 96 -62.99 47.18 -24.98
CA LYS A 96 -63.65 45.87 -24.96
C LYS A 96 -63.29 45.04 -26.21
N LEU A 97 -62.98 45.69 -27.33
CA LEU A 97 -62.62 45.05 -28.60
C LEU A 97 -61.10 44.84 -28.74
N ASP A 98 -60.29 45.74 -28.19
CA ASP A 98 -58.83 45.68 -28.20
C ASP A 98 -58.30 46.11 -26.83
N PRO A 99 -58.18 45.18 -25.87
CA PRO A 99 -57.88 45.50 -24.48
C PRO A 99 -56.46 46.04 -24.30
N CYS A 100 -56.34 47.16 -23.59
CA CYS A 100 -55.06 47.74 -23.16
C CYS A 100 -55.17 48.23 -21.71
N ASN A 101 -55.41 47.32 -20.77
CA ASN A 101 -55.47 47.57 -19.32
C ASN A 101 -56.32 48.78 -18.88
N ASN A 102 -57.39 49.09 -19.62
CA ASN A 102 -58.26 50.25 -19.42
C ASN A 102 -57.56 51.62 -19.58
N TYR A 103 -56.35 51.66 -20.13
CA TYR A 103 -55.55 52.88 -20.25
C TYR A 103 -56.19 53.93 -21.16
N LEU A 104 -56.95 53.56 -22.20
CA LEU A 104 -57.64 54.50 -23.08
C LEU A 104 -58.85 55.13 -22.39
N SER A 105 -59.66 54.37 -21.65
CA SER A 105 -60.78 54.95 -20.90
C SER A 105 -60.30 55.79 -19.72
N THR A 106 -59.26 55.34 -19.01
CA THR A 106 -58.64 56.13 -17.91
C THR A 106 -58.02 57.44 -18.42
N SER A 107 -57.35 57.43 -19.58
CA SER A 107 -56.75 58.64 -20.20
C SER A 107 -57.78 59.70 -20.62
N VAL A 108 -59.03 59.30 -20.84
CA VAL A 108 -60.13 60.18 -21.25
C VAL A 108 -60.92 60.68 -20.04
N GLU A 109 -61.14 59.82 -19.05
CA GLU A 109 -61.94 60.11 -17.85
C GLU A 109 -61.21 60.97 -16.83
N ILE A 110 -59.87 60.90 -16.78
CA ILE A 110 -59.06 61.71 -15.86
C ILE A 110 -58.47 62.90 -16.61
N SER A 111 -58.62 64.12 -16.07
CA SER A 111 -57.99 65.35 -16.57
C SER A 111 -56.87 65.85 -15.65
N ALA A 112 -55.96 66.68 -16.18
CA ALA A 112 -54.89 67.28 -15.38
C ALA A 112 -55.41 68.04 -14.13
N ALA A 113 -56.57 68.69 -14.25
CA ALA A 113 -57.24 69.36 -13.14
C ALA A 113 -57.83 68.39 -12.10
N GLU A 114 -58.14 67.15 -12.47
CA GLU A 114 -58.65 66.12 -11.55
C GLU A 114 -57.52 65.35 -10.85
N ILE A 115 -56.34 65.26 -11.48
CA ILE A 115 -55.15 64.67 -10.86
C ILE A 115 -54.74 65.48 -9.64
N GLU A 116 -54.68 66.82 -9.78
CA GLU A 116 -54.35 67.73 -8.69
C GLU A 116 -55.44 67.76 -7.60
N LYS A 117 -56.72 67.67 -8.00
CA LYS A 117 -57.86 67.71 -7.07
C LYS A 117 -58.05 66.43 -6.24
N TYR A 118 -57.76 65.26 -6.80
CA TYR A 118 -58.04 63.96 -6.17
C TYR A 118 -56.78 63.16 -5.81
N GLY A 119 -55.58 63.72 -6.02
CA GLY A 119 -54.31 63.14 -5.56
C GLY A 119 -53.86 61.92 -6.37
N PHE A 120 -54.19 61.84 -7.65
CA PHE A 120 -53.72 60.75 -8.52
C PHE A 120 -52.23 60.91 -8.84
N SER A 121 -51.52 59.78 -9.02
CA SER A 121 -50.09 59.78 -9.32
C SER A 121 -49.83 60.28 -10.74
N GLU A 122 -49.22 61.46 -10.87
CA GLU A 122 -48.87 62.09 -12.16
C GLU A 122 -47.96 61.20 -13.04
N PRO A 123 -46.89 60.56 -12.52
CA PRO A 123 -46.06 59.65 -13.33
C PRO A 123 -46.83 58.43 -13.85
N LEU A 124 -47.75 57.89 -13.04
CA LEU A 124 -48.56 56.74 -13.45
C LEU A 124 -49.54 57.14 -14.56
N TYR A 125 -50.16 58.32 -14.43
CA TYR A 125 -51.05 58.85 -15.46
C TYR A 125 -50.30 59.11 -16.79
N GLU A 126 -49.10 59.70 -16.74
CA GLU A 126 -48.25 59.90 -17.91
C GLU A 126 -47.93 58.57 -18.60
N GLN A 127 -47.58 57.54 -17.82
CA GLN A 127 -47.31 56.21 -18.34
C GLN A 127 -48.55 55.57 -18.98
N THR A 128 -49.74 55.74 -18.38
CA THR A 128 -50.99 55.23 -18.99
C THR A 128 -51.31 55.92 -20.33
N LEU A 129 -51.05 57.23 -20.43
CA LEU A 129 -51.20 57.99 -21.67
C LEU A 129 -50.20 57.56 -22.73
N GLU A 130 -48.97 57.28 -22.33
CA GLU A 130 -47.92 56.81 -23.24
C GLU A 130 -48.27 55.44 -23.80
N CYS A 131 -48.62 54.48 -22.94
CA CYS A 131 -49.04 53.14 -23.35
C CYS A 131 -50.30 53.16 -24.23
N ALA A 132 -51.31 53.97 -23.89
CA ALA A 132 -52.51 54.12 -24.72
C ALA A 132 -52.17 54.75 -26.09
N SER A 133 -51.31 55.76 -26.11
CA SER A 133 -50.92 56.43 -27.35
C SER A 133 -50.14 55.51 -28.29
N GLU A 134 -49.19 54.73 -27.78
CA GLU A 134 -48.40 53.79 -28.59
C GLU A 134 -49.25 52.66 -29.16
N HIS A 135 -50.27 52.21 -28.41
CA HIS A 135 -51.12 51.09 -28.78
C HIS A 135 -52.21 51.47 -29.79
N TYR A 136 -52.90 52.59 -29.59
CA TYR A 136 -54.08 52.96 -30.38
C TYR A 136 -53.79 53.92 -31.53
N LEU A 137 -52.87 54.88 -31.39
CA LEU A 137 -52.63 55.88 -32.45
C LEU A 137 -51.93 55.31 -33.69
N LYS A 138 -51.32 54.12 -33.60
CA LYS A 138 -50.76 53.39 -34.75
C LYS A 138 -51.84 52.68 -35.60
N LYS A 139 -53.09 52.64 -35.14
CA LYS A 139 -54.19 51.89 -35.76
C LYS A 139 -55.26 52.86 -36.29
N ASP A 140 -55.96 52.46 -37.36
CA ASP A 140 -57.09 53.25 -37.88
C ASP A 140 -58.37 52.96 -37.07
N ALA A 141 -59.07 54.00 -36.63
CA ALA A 141 -60.34 53.91 -35.92
C ALA A 141 -61.43 53.12 -36.68
N ALA A 142 -61.29 52.92 -37.99
CA ALA A 142 -62.20 52.09 -38.80
C ALA A 142 -62.21 50.62 -38.37
N ILE A 143 -61.10 50.10 -37.84
CA ILE A 143 -60.94 48.68 -37.51
C ILE A 143 -61.89 48.27 -36.37
N TYR A 144 -62.25 49.22 -35.49
CA TYR A 144 -63.11 48.99 -34.34
C TYR A 144 -64.61 49.09 -34.65
N ILE A 145 -64.97 49.32 -35.91
CA ILE A 145 -66.35 49.49 -36.34
C ILE A 145 -66.85 48.20 -36.99
N ASP A 146 -67.93 47.63 -36.43
CA ASP A 146 -68.57 46.45 -37.01
C ASP A 146 -69.46 46.81 -38.22
N TYR A 147 -68.91 46.58 -39.42
CA TYR A 147 -69.61 46.71 -40.70
C TYR A 147 -70.46 45.49 -41.07
N SER A 148 -70.43 44.39 -40.30
CA SER A 148 -71.09 43.13 -40.65
C SER A 148 -72.60 43.29 -40.85
N LEU A 149 -73.24 44.07 -39.98
CA LEU A 149 -74.68 44.35 -40.04
C LEU A 149 -75.06 45.18 -41.28
N VAL A 150 -74.19 46.10 -41.71
CA VAL A 150 -74.39 46.85 -42.96
C VAL A 150 -74.17 45.95 -44.17
N LYS A 151 -73.16 45.08 -44.16
CA LYS A 151 -72.96 44.08 -45.21
C LYS A 151 -74.18 43.15 -45.31
N LYS A 152 -74.72 42.66 -44.18
CA LYS A 152 -75.96 41.85 -44.14
C LYS A 152 -77.15 42.62 -44.70
N LEU A 153 -77.34 43.88 -44.31
CA LEU A 153 -78.43 44.72 -44.85
C LEU A 153 -78.25 45.03 -46.34
N LEU A 154 -77.02 45.20 -46.83
CA LEU A 154 -76.72 45.33 -48.26
C LEU A 154 -76.96 44.03 -49.02
N TYR A 155 -76.63 42.86 -48.44
CA TYR A 155 -76.97 41.55 -49.01
C TYR A 155 -78.48 41.39 -49.12
N VAL A 156 -79.22 41.70 -48.05
CA VAL A 156 -80.69 41.67 -48.06
C VAL A 156 -81.21 42.65 -49.11
N ALA A 157 -80.75 43.90 -49.15
CA ALA A 157 -81.17 44.87 -50.16
C ALA A 157 -80.87 44.41 -51.59
N GLY A 158 -79.72 43.75 -51.82
CA GLY A 158 -79.37 43.14 -53.10
C GLY A 158 -80.30 41.99 -53.49
N ILE A 159 -80.63 41.10 -52.54
CA ILE A 159 -81.61 40.01 -52.75
C ILE A 159 -82.98 40.60 -53.10
N LEU A 160 -83.43 41.63 -52.38
CA LEU A 160 -84.71 42.28 -52.64
C LEU A 160 -84.71 42.97 -54.02
N ALA A 161 -83.61 43.61 -54.42
CA ALA A 161 -83.49 44.22 -55.75
C ALA A 161 -83.59 43.17 -56.87
N ILE A 162 -82.91 42.03 -56.73
CA ILE A 162 -82.99 40.91 -57.69
C ILE A 162 -84.40 40.32 -57.69
N ALA A 163 -85.02 40.12 -56.52
CA ALA A 163 -86.39 39.65 -56.39
C ALA A 163 -87.38 40.60 -57.10
N THR A 164 -87.17 41.91 -57.01
CA THR A 164 -87.98 42.91 -57.71
C THR A 164 -87.90 42.72 -59.23
N ILE A 165 -86.69 42.59 -59.77
CA ILE A 165 -86.47 42.39 -61.22
C ILE A 165 -87.15 41.09 -61.69
N VAL A 166 -87.08 40.02 -60.90
CA VAL A 166 -87.71 38.73 -61.23
C VAL A 166 -89.25 38.80 -61.17
N ILE A 167 -89.80 39.56 -60.22
CA ILE A 167 -91.26 39.67 -60.05
C ILE A 167 -91.90 40.53 -61.16
N PHE A 168 -91.26 41.63 -61.58
CA PHE A 168 -91.86 42.62 -62.47
C PHE A 168 -91.43 42.54 -63.95
N SER A 169 -90.47 41.69 -64.31
CA SER A 169 -89.97 41.64 -65.71
C SER A 169 -90.89 40.90 -66.70
N ARG A 170 -91.72 39.94 -66.25
CA ARG A 170 -92.66 39.15 -67.09
C ARG A 170 -93.84 38.60 -66.28
N ASP A 171 -94.95 38.30 -66.95
CA ASP A 171 -96.12 37.65 -66.34
C ASP A 171 -95.76 36.32 -65.65
N GLY A 172 -96.19 36.17 -64.38
CA GLY A 172 -95.96 34.96 -63.57
C GLY A 172 -94.67 34.95 -62.72
N GLY A 173 -93.99 36.08 -62.55
CA GLY A 173 -92.71 36.20 -61.82
C GLY A 173 -92.69 35.61 -60.39
N LEU A 174 -93.81 35.68 -59.66
CA LEU A 174 -93.92 35.14 -58.30
C LEU A 174 -93.72 33.61 -58.19
N LYS A 175 -94.22 32.83 -59.17
CA LYS A 175 -94.06 31.36 -59.16
C LYS A 175 -92.61 30.93 -59.42
N ARG A 176 -91.84 31.73 -60.16
CA ARG A 176 -90.42 31.46 -60.44
C ARG A 176 -89.52 31.79 -59.26
N LEU A 177 -89.81 32.86 -58.53
CA LEU A 177 -89.04 33.25 -57.34
C LEU A 177 -88.99 32.09 -56.32
N ASN A 178 -90.13 31.42 -56.08
CA ASN A 178 -90.22 30.31 -55.12
C ASN A 178 -89.38 29.07 -55.53
N LYS A 179 -89.15 28.87 -56.83
CA LYS A 179 -88.37 27.75 -57.36
C LYS A 179 -86.85 27.98 -57.28
N ILE A 180 -86.41 29.23 -57.37
CA ILE A 180 -84.98 29.63 -57.40
C ILE A 180 -84.50 30.07 -56.00
N TRP A 181 -85.43 30.29 -55.06
CA TRP A 181 -85.16 30.75 -53.69
C TRP A 181 -84.09 29.92 -52.92
N PRO A 182 -84.08 28.58 -52.97
CA PRO A 182 -83.09 27.79 -52.25
C PRO A 182 -81.67 27.98 -52.78
N GLU A 183 -81.48 28.12 -54.09
CA GLU A 183 -80.17 28.31 -54.73
C GLU A 183 -79.61 29.71 -54.47
N VAL A 184 -80.48 30.73 -54.46
CA VAL A 184 -80.09 32.11 -54.13
C VAL A 184 -79.77 32.26 -52.65
N ALA A 185 -80.47 31.55 -51.76
CA ALA A 185 -80.16 31.51 -50.33
C ALA A 185 -78.80 30.82 -50.04
N GLY A 186 -78.43 29.81 -50.84
CA GLY A 186 -77.18 29.07 -50.73
C GLY A 186 -75.93 29.86 -51.10
N LEU A 187 -76.02 30.87 -51.98
CA LEU A 187 -74.86 31.71 -52.37
C LEU A 187 -74.35 32.63 -51.24
N PHE A 188 -75.10 32.78 -50.14
CA PHE A 188 -74.83 33.78 -49.10
C PHE A 188 -74.83 33.25 -47.65
N MET A 189 -74.81 31.93 -47.41
CA MET A 189 -74.68 31.30 -46.06
C MET A 189 -73.33 30.57 -45.86
N PRO A 190 -72.72 30.59 -44.65
CA PRO A 190 -71.46 29.87 -44.36
C PRO A 190 -71.66 28.37 -44.00
N ALA A 191 -70.67 27.52 -44.31
CA ALA A 191 -70.66 26.06 -44.14
C ALA A 191 -70.67 25.55 -42.67
N PRO A 192 -71.19 24.34 -42.35
CA PRO A 192 -71.39 23.84 -40.97
C PRO A 192 -70.09 23.58 -40.17
N LEU A 193 -70.18 23.59 -38.82
CA LEU A 193 -69.06 23.34 -37.89
C LEU A 193 -68.78 21.83 -37.74
N GLU A 194 -67.58 21.39 -38.13
CA GLU A 194 -67.06 20.05 -37.81
C GLU A 194 -66.22 20.06 -36.51
N ILE A 195 -66.51 19.12 -35.59
CA ILE A 195 -65.75 18.81 -34.38
C ILE A 195 -65.12 17.42 -34.53
N THR A 196 -63.80 17.34 -34.54
CA THR A 196 -63.03 16.09 -34.66
C THR A 196 -62.36 15.77 -33.32
N CYS A 197 -62.45 14.52 -32.87
CA CYS A 197 -61.75 14.06 -31.66
C CYS A 197 -60.69 13.04 -32.05
N ARG A 198 -59.47 13.22 -31.54
CA ARG A 198 -58.34 12.31 -31.81
C ARG A 198 -58.48 10.98 -31.05
N ASN A 199 -58.90 11.03 -29.79
CA ASN A 199 -58.89 9.88 -28.89
C ASN A 199 -60.32 9.45 -28.56
N ARG A 200 -61.05 8.82 -29.49
CA ARG A 200 -62.49 8.47 -29.37
C ARG A 200 -62.80 7.51 -28.20
N ASP A 201 -63.20 6.27 -28.48
CA ASP A 201 -63.30 5.24 -27.45
C ASP A 201 -61.93 4.59 -27.26
N PHE A 202 -61.40 4.59 -26.04
CA PHE A 202 -60.09 4.01 -25.75
C PHE A 202 -59.99 3.49 -24.31
N THR A 203 -58.99 2.64 -24.06
CA THR A 203 -58.64 2.17 -22.73
C THR A 203 -57.56 3.08 -22.15
N ALA A 204 -57.80 3.59 -20.94
CA ALA A 204 -56.82 4.33 -20.16
C ALA A 204 -56.36 3.47 -18.98
N PHE A 205 -55.12 3.64 -18.55
CA PHE A 205 -54.60 2.96 -17.38
C PHE A 205 -54.65 3.86 -16.15
N VAL A 206 -54.91 3.27 -14.97
CA VAL A 206 -55.05 3.99 -13.69
C VAL A 206 -53.77 4.74 -13.27
N ASP A 207 -52.65 4.51 -13.96
CA ASP A 207 -51.34 5.11 -13.70
C ASP A 207 -50.83 6.05 -14.82
N GLU A 208 -51.62 6.33 -15.85
CA GLU A 208 -51.26 7.21 -16.98
C GLU A 208 -52.20 8.42 -17.11
N GLU A 209 -51.61 9.61 -17.28
CA GLU A 209 -52.37 10.83 -17.59
C GLU A 209 -53.04 10.71 -18.96
N ILE A 210 -54.25 11.25 -19.07
CA ILE A 210 -54.98 11.29 -20.33
C ILE A 210 -54.78 12.66 -20.97
N ASP A 211 -54.26 12.69 -22.20
CA ASP A 211 -54.22 13.88 -23.04
C ASP A 211 -55.38 13.84 -24.05
N PHE A 212 -56.40 14.65 -23.82
CA PHE A 212 -57.51 14.82 -24.76
C PHE A 212 -57.15 15.86 -25.80
N SER A 213 -57.32 15.54 -27.10
CA SER A 213 -57.14 16.47 -28.21
C SER A 213 -58.40 16.52 -29.09
N PHE A 214 -58.90 17.73 -29.31
CA PHE A 214 -60.08 18.03 -30.12
C PHE A 214 -59.75 19.09 -31.18
N GLY A 215 -60.16 18.85 -32.43
CA GLY A 215 -60.04 19.79 -33.54
C GLY A 215 -61.39 20.40 -33.90
N PHE A 216 -61.48 21.73 -33.93
CA PHE A 216 -62.66 22.47 -34.34
C PHE A 216 -62.38 23.21 -35.65
N SER A 217 -63.29 23.12 -36.61
CA SER A 217 -63.17 23.84 -37.90
C SER A 217 -63.22 25.38 -37.78
N ARG A 218 -63.62 25.91 -36.61
CA ARG A 218 -63.70 27.36 -36.30
C ARG A 218 -63.17 27.65 -34.89
N SER A 219 -62.73 28.90 -34.66
CA SER A 219 -62.21 29.37 -33.36
C SER A 219 -63.35 29.67 -32.38
N GLU A 220 -63.90 28.65 -31.74
CA GLU A 220 -64.97 28.83 -30.77
C GLU A 220 -64.53 28.33 -29.38
N PRO A 221 -64.78 29.06 -28.28
CA PRO A 221 -64.50 28.55 -26.94
C PRO A 221 -65.30 27.25 -26.70
N ALA A 222 -64.63 26.23 -26.17
CA ALA A 222 -65.17 24.88 -26.03
C ALA A 222 -65.04 24.34 -24.61
N GLU A 223 -65.95 23.46 -24.23
CA GLU A 223 -65.98 22.79 -22.93
C GLU A 223 -66.01 21.27 -23.12
N LEU A 224 -65.31 20.55 -22.24
CA LEU A 224 -65.32 19.09 -22.16
C LEU A 224 -66.18 18.65 -20.98
N TYR A 225 -67.21 17.86 -21.28
CA TYR A 225 -68.09 17.24 -20.29
C TYR A 225 -67.63 15.81 -20.06
N ILE A 226 -67.38 15.46 -18.80
CA ILE A 226 -67.00 14.11 -18.39
C ILE A 226 -68.00 13.62 -17.35
N ARG A 227 -68.60 12.45 -17.57
CA ARG A 227 -69.48 11.79 -16.63
C ARG A 227 -68.85 10.49 -16.16
N TYR A 228 -68.49 10.43 -14.89
CA TYR A 228 -68.05 9.18 -14.27
C TYR A 228 -69.26 8.24 -14.11
N ALA A 229 -69.15 7.04 -14.67
CA ALA A 229 -70.22 6.04 -14.65
C ALA A 229 -69.67 4.73 -14.09
N ALA A 230 -70.45 4.03 -13.27
CA ALA A 230 -70.06 2.75 -12.67
C ALA A 230 -70.14 1.56 -13.67
N ASP A 231 -70.43 1.81 -14.95
CA ASP A 231 -70.63 0.78 -15.96
C ASP A 231 -69.31 0.08 -16.30
N ARG A 232 -69.31 -1.27 -16.27
CA ARG A 232 -68.11 -2.08 -16.58
C ARG A 232 -67.74 -2.07 -18.06
N GLN A 233 -68.68 -1.85 -18.98
CA GLN A 233 -68.47 -1.83 -20.44
C GLN A 233 -69.38 -0.77 -21.11
N LYS A 234 -68.98 -0.31 -22.30
CA LYS A 234 -69.77 0.65 -23.10
C LYS A 234 -71.11 0.03 -23.49
N ASN A 235 -72.22 0.66 -23.12
CA ASN A 235 -73.53 0.30 -23.64
C ASN A 235 -73.89 1.20 -24.85
N PRO A 236 -73.85 0.69 -26.09
CA PRO A 236 -74.06 1.51 -27.28
C PRO A 236 -75.50 2.01 -27.45
N PHE A 237 -76.47 1.45 -26.72
CA PHE A 237 -77.89 1.82 -26.80
C PHE A 237 -78.38 2.71 -25.66
N GLN A 238 -77.51 3.03 -24.69
CA GLN A 238 -77.84 3.86 -23.55
C GLN A 238 -77.55 5.34 -23.87
N GLN A 239 -78.60 6.17 -23.83
CA GLN A 239 -78.44 7.62 -24.01
C GLN A 239 -77.86 8.22 -22.73
N ILE A 240 -76.65 8.79 -22.82
CA ILE A 240 -75.96 9.39 -21.68
C ILE A 240 -76.41 10.85 -21.55
N ASP A 241 -77.18 11.13 -20.49
CA ASP A 241 -77.52 12.50 -20.10
C ASP A 241 -76.33 13.17 -19.39
N PHE A 242 -75.95 14.36 -19.84
CA PHE A 242 -74.89 15.19 -19.25
C PHE A 242 -75.44 16.49 -18.63
N ASP A 243 -76.76 16.76 -18.71
CA ASP A 243 -77.39 18.05 -18.39
C ASP A 243 -78.22 18.03 -17.07
N SER A 244 -78.03 17.00 -16.23
CA SER A 244 -78.71 16.88 -14.92
C SER A 244 -78.10 17.81 -13.84
N PRO A 245 -78.90 18.37 -12.89
CA PRO A 245 -78.43 19.32 -11.88
C PRO A 245 -77.39 18.72 -10.90
N GLU A 246 -76.47 19.57 -10.43
CA GLU A 246 -75.36 19.22 -9.51
C GLU A 246 -75.86 18.45 -8.28
N GLY A 247 -75.48 17.17 -8.19
CA GLY A 247 -75.74 16.33 -7.01
C GLY A 247 -76.12 14.87 -7.31
N ALA A 248 -76.61 14.55 -8.51
CA ALA A 248 -77.09 13.18 -8.83
C ALA A 248 -76.17 12.33 -9.73
N ASN A 249 -75.23 12.93 -10.46
CA ASN A 249 -74.20 12.25 -11.26
C ASN A 249 -72.91 13.08 -11.19
N ASP A 250 -71.74 12.46 -11.00
CA ASP A 250 -70.43 13.14 -10.96
C ASP A 250 -70.02 13.57 -12.39
N THR A 251 -70.74 14.54 -12.96
CA THR A 251 -70.43 15.16 -14.24
C THR A 251 -69.56 16.39 -13.99
N ARG A 252 -68.38 16.44 -14.58
CA ARG A 252 -67.42 17.53 -14.46
C ARG A 252 -67.22 18.21 -15.80
N ILE A 253 -67.18 19.53 -15.79
CA ILE A 253 -67.03 20.37 -16.97
C ILE A 253 -65.67 21.04 -16.91
N TYR A 254 -64.85 20.84 -17.94
CA TYR A 254 -63.53 21.42 -18.07
C TYR A 254 -63.49 22.38 -19.25
N LYS A 255 -63.05 23.62 -19.02
CA LYS A 255 -62.86 24.60 -20.10
C LYS A 255 -61.63 24.23 -20.90
N LEU A 256 -61.79 24.16 -22.22
CA LEU A 256 -60.70 23.84 -23.13
C LEU A 256 -59.97 25.12 -23.55
N THR A 257 -58.64 25.08 -23.53
CA THR A 257 -57.82 26.22 -23.94
C THR A 257 -57.38 26.05 -25.40
N PRO A 258 -57.55 27.06 -26.27
CA PRO A 258 -57.20 26.95 -27.68
C PRO A 258 -55.68 26.94 -27.90
N SER A 259 -55.22 26.10 -28.83
CA SER A 259 -53.87 26.09 -29.38
C SER A 259 -53.94 26.14 -30.91
N ALA A 260 -53.02 26.88 -31.55
CA ALA A 260 -53.01 26.99 -33.01
C ALA A 260 -52.72 25.61 -33.64
N ALA A 261 -53.61 25.12 -34.51
CA ALA A 261 -53.41 23.84 -35.19
C ALA A 261 -52.24 23.94 -36.18
N LYS A 262 -51.35 22.93 -36.19
CA LYS A 262 -50.11 22.94 -37.00
C LYS A 262 -50.34 22.97 -38.53
N ASP A 263 -51.52 22.54 -39.00
CA ASP A 263 -51.80 22.38 -40.44
C ASP A 263 -52.66 23.51 -41.05
N GLY A 264 -52.89 24.59 -40.32
CA GLY A 264 -53.56 25.80 -40.85
C GLY A 264 -55.04 25.63 -41.24
N ARG A 265 -55.64 24.45 -41.03
CA ARG A 265 -57.07 24.19 -41.21
C ARG A 265 -57.69 23.76 -39.87
N GLY A 266 -58.23 24.73 -39.13
CA GLY A 266 -58.92 24.51 -37.85
C GLY A 266 -58.11 24.91 -36.60
N TYR A 267 -58.71 24.68 -35.43
CA TYR A 267 -58.19 25.03 -34.11
C TYR A 267 -58.10 23.76 -33.25
N GLU A 268 -56.96 23.54 -32.60
CA GLU A 268 -56.75 22.35 -31.74
C GLU A 268 -56.88 22.75 -30.27
N TYR A 269 -57.59 21.94 -29.50
CA TYR A 269 -57.80 22.14 -28.07
C TYR A 269 -57.28 20.92 -27.34
N ARG A 270 -56.44 21.14 -26.31
CA ARG A 270 -55.91 20.05 -25.49
C ARG A 270 -56.24 20.22 -24.01
N LEU A 271 -56.45 19.08 -23.35
CA LEU A 271 -56.60 19.00 -21.91
C LEU A 271 -55.88 17.77 -21.38
N LYS A 272 -54.93 17.99 -20.48
CA LYS A 272 -54.30 16.92 -19.70
C LYS A 272 -55.07 16.68 -18.42
N MET A 273 -55.40 15.42 -18.16
CA MET A 273 -56.10 14.98 -16.97
C MET A 273 -55.32 13.91 -16.21
N PRO A 274 -55.43 13.89 -14.87
CA PRO A 274 -54.85 12.81 -14.08
C PRO A 274 -55.48 11.47 -14.43
N ALA A 275 -54.76 10.39 -14.10
CA ALA A 275 -55.17 9.03 -14.45
C ALA A 275 -56.55 8.67 -13.87
N PRO A 276 -57.41 7.97 -14.64
CA PRO A 276 -58.77 7.71 -14.22
C PRO A 276 -58.86 6.52 -13.28
N SER A 277 -59.54 6.69 -12.14
CA SER A 277 -59.82 5.59 -11.21
C SER A 277 -61.02 4.72 -11.62
N TYR A 278 -61.87 5.21 -12.54
CA TYR A 278 -63.12 4.58 -12.96
C TYR A 278 -63.37 4.78 -14.46
N ASN A 279 -64.26 3.96 -15.03
CA ASN A 279 -64.75 4.16 -16.39
C ASN A 279 -65.59 5.46 -16.47
N PHE A 280 -65.55 6.14 -17.61
CA PHE A 280 -66.34 7.36 -17.79
C PHE A 280 -66.70 7.64 -19.25
N TYR A 281 -67.75 8.43 -19.45
CA TYR A 281 -68.16 8.93 -20.76
C TYR A 281 -67.76 10.40 -20.90
N TYR A 282 -67.43 10.85 -22.11
CA TYR A 282 -67.12 12.26 -22.35
C TYR A 282 -67.64 12.78 -23.71
N ARG A 283 -67.89 14.09 -23.79
CA ARG A 283 -68.25 14.83 -25.02
C ARG A 283 -67.74 16.28 -24.96
N ALA A 284 -67.42 16.88 -26.11
CA ALA A 284 -67.04 18.29 -26.20
C ALA A 284 -68.22 19.15 -26.70
N ARG A 285 -68.35 20.38 -26.20
CA ARG A 285 -69.38 21.37 -26.59
C ARG A 285 -68.71 22.65 -27.07
N SER A 286 -69.18 23.22 -28.18
CA SER A 286 -68.85 24.61 -28.54
C SER A 286 -69.83 25.58 -27.89
N LEU A 287 -69.33 26.61 -27.20
CA LEU A 287 -70.15 27.60 -26.48
C LEU A 287 -70.81 28.64 -27.39
N VAL A 288 -70.39 28.76 -28.65
CA VAL A 288 -70.92 29.78 -29.59
C VAL A 288 -72.03 29.22 -30.47
N SER A 289 -71.83 28.01 -30.98
CA SER A 289 -72.76 27.32 -31.88
C SER A 289 -73.65 26.30 -31.16
N ASP A 290 -73.45 26.11 -29.86
CA ASP A 290 -74.13 25.12 -29.02
C ASP A 290 -74.13 23.68 -29.58
N SER A 291 -73.08 23.35 -30.33
CA SER A 291 -72.92 22.06 -31.00
C SER A 291 -72.07 21.12 -30.15
N PHE A 292 -72.50 19.86 -30.02
CA PHE A 292 -71.81 18.82 -29.28
C PHE A 292 -71.08 17.84 -30.21
N SER A 293 -69.95 17.32 -29.76
CA SER A 293 -69.34 16.12 -30.36
C SER A 293 -70.17 14.88 -30.05
N ALA A 294 -69.90 13.78 -30.76
CA ALA A 294 -70.35 12.46 -30.33
C ALA A 294 -69.85 12.15 -28.91
N THR A 295 -70.60 11.30 -28.20
CA THR A 295 -70.22 10.77 -26.88
C THR A 295 -69.28 9.59 -27.03
N TYR A 296 -68.20 9.62 -26.28
CA TYR A 296 -67.15 8.59 -26.28
C TYR A 296 -66.99 7.99 -24.87
N PHE A 297 -66.44 6.78 -24.80
CA PHE A 297 -66.26 6.00 -23.56
C PHE A 297 -64.79 5.69 -23.30
N VAL A 298 -64.36 5.88 -22.05
CA VAL A 298 -63.02 5.52 -21.56
C VAL A 298 -63.15 4.39 -20.55
N SER A 299 -62.48 3.26 -20.84
CA SER A 299 -62.36 2.14 -19.90
C SER A 299 -61.07 2.27 -19.10
N SER A 300 -61.17 2.32 -17.78
CA SER A 300 -60.03 2.33 -16.86
C SER A 300 -59.63 0.90 -16.49
N LYS A 301 -58.39 0.52 -16.79
CA LYS A 301 -57.80 -0.78 -16.40
C LYS A 301 -56.57 -0.59 -15.52
N ARG A 302 -56.32 -1.54 -14.61
CA ARG A 302 -55.10 -1.61 -13.81
C ARG A 302 -54.10 -2.54 -14.47
N ARG A 303 -52.82 -2.18 -14.41
CA ARG A 303 -51.73 -3.06 -14.86
C ARG A 303 -51.33 -4.02 -13.73
N PRO A 304 -50.82 -5.22 -14.05
CA PRO A 304 -50.19 -6.06 -13.03
C PRO A 304 -48.96 -5.34 -12.45
N GLU A 305 -48.88 -5.28 -11.12
CA GLU A 305 -47.76 -4.67 -10.39
C GLU A 305 -47.00 -5.73 -9.60
N ILE A 306 -45.72 -5.47 -9.36
CA ILE A 306 -44.85 -6.33 -8.54
C ILE A 306 -45.04 -5.90 -7.09
N VAL A 307 -45.51 -6.82 -6.24
CA VAL A 307 -45.78 -6.57 -4.82
C VAL A 307 -44.54 -6.89 -3.96
N LYS A 308 -43.87 -8.01 -4.26
CA LYS A 308 -42.70 -8.51 -3.52
C LYS A 308 -41.78 -9.26 -4.45
N VAL A 309 -40.47 -9.08 -4.28
CA VAL A 309 -39.44 -9.84 -5.00
C VAL A 309 -38.53 -10.49 -3.97
N ASN A 310 -38.38 -11.81 -4.03
CA ASN A 310 -37.45 -12.56 -3.18
C ASN A 310 -36.34 -13.14 -4.04
N ALA A 311 -35.10 -13.03 -3.57
CA ALA A 311 -33.94 -13.66 -4.20
C ALA A 311 -33.41 -14.77 -3.29
N ALA A 312 -33.46 -16.01 -3.75
CA ALA A 312 -32.81 -17.13 -3.08
C ALA A 312 -31.47 -17.40 -3.77
N TYR A 313 -30.38 -17.40 -2.98
CA TYR A 313 -29.01 -17.58 -3.43
C TYR A 313 -28.52 -18.98 -3.05
N GLU A 314 -28.04 -19.72 -4.05
CA GLU A 314 -27.24 -20.93 -3.89
C GLU A 314 -25.79 -20.60 -4.29
N PHE A 315 -24.89 -20.60 -3.31
CA PHE A 315 -23.48 -20.30 -3.52
C PHE A 315 -22.72 -21.53 -4.05
N PRO A 316 -21.60 -21.33 -4.78
CA PRO A 316 -20.74 -22.43 -5.21
C PRO A 316 -20.29 -23.33 -4.04
N LYS A 317 -20.21 -24.65 -4.28
CA LYS A 317 -19.99 -25.64 -3.22
C LYS A 317 -18.67 -25.44 -2.46
N TYR A 318 -17.61 -24.98 -3.14
CA TYR A 318 -16.30 -24.77 -2.54
C TYR A 318 -16.31 -23.71 -1.43
N THR A 319 -17.24 -22.73 -1.49
CA THR A 319 -17.36 -21.65 -0.50
C THR A 319 -17.91 -22.12 0.85
N ARG A 320 -18.60 -23.27 0.89
CA ARG A 320 -19.32 -23.83 2.06
C ARG A 320 -20.33 -22.87 2.72
N ILE A 321 -20.75 -21.82 2.02
CA ILE A 321 -21.77 -20.89 2.51
C ILE A 321 -23.16 -21.54 2.38
N ALA A 322 -23.96 -21.49 3.45
CA ALA A 322 -25.32 -22.01 3.43
C ALA A 322 -26.23 -21.17 2.49
N PRO A 323 -27.24 -21.78 1.84
CA PRO A 323 -28.19 -21.03 1.01
C PRO A 323 -28.86 -19.89 1.78
N MET A 324 -29.03 -18.74 1.12
CA MET A 324 -29.58 -17.53 1.73
C MET A 324 -30.81 -17.06 0.96
N ILE A 325 -31.81 -16.52 1.66
CA ILE A 325 -32.99 -15.90 1.06
C ILE A 325 -33.03 -14.43 1.47
N GLU A 326 -33.07 -13.55 0.48
CA GLU A 326 -33.24 -12.11 0.65
C GLU A 326 -34.68 -11.73 0.29
N GLU A 327 -35.39 -11.15 1.25
CA GLU A 327 -36.75 -10.67 1.04
C GLU A 327 -36.76 -9.23 0.53
N ASN A 328 -37.65 -8.92 -0.41
CA ASN A 328 -37.76 -7.59 -1.04
C ASN A 328 -36.45 -7.12 -1.71
N ALA A 329 -35.77 -8.03 -2.41
CA ALA A 329 -34.50 -7.74 -3.09
C ALA A 329 -34.70 -6.65 -4.17
N THR A 330 -34.07 -5.49 -3.96
CA THR A 330 -34.07 -4.36 -4.91
C THR A 330 -32.81 -4.31 -5.77
N ALA A 331 -31.75 -5.00 -5.36
CA ALA A 331 -30.54 -5.26 -6.11
C ALA A 331 -30.09 -6.69 -5.82
N ILE A 332 -29.36 -7.31 -6.74
CA ILE A 332 -28.85 -8.67 -6.57
C ILE A 332 -27.34 -8.58 -6.49
N SER A 333 -26.76 -9.10 -5.40
CA SER A 333 -25.32 -9.13 -5.24
C SER A 333 -24.87 -10.47 -4.68
N GLY A 334 -23.85 -11.07 -5.29
CA GLY A 334 -23.37 -12.38 -4.88
C GLY A 334 -22.07 -12.76 -5.56
N LEU A 335 -21.52 -13.91 -5.16
CA LEU A 335 -20.28 -14.43 -5.73
C LEU A 335 -20.47 -14.83 -7.20
N TYR A 336 -19.37 -14.78 -7.95
CA TYR A 336 -19.31 -15.32 -9.30
C TYR A 336 -19.84 -16.76 -9.33
N MET A 337 -20.69 -17.04 -10.32
CA MET A 337 -21.35 -18.34 -10.54
C MET A 337 -22.36 -18.78 -9.46
N SER A 338 -22.71 -17.94 -8.49
CA SER A 338 -23.88 -18.19 -7.64
C SER A 338 -25.15 -18.30 -8.48
N GLU A 339 -25.99 -19.30 -8.17
CA GLU A 339 -27.31 -19.45 -8.78
C GLU A 339 -28.32 -18.65 -7.96
N VAL A 340 -29.02 -17.74 -8.64
CA VAL A 340 -30.06 -16.90 -8.02
C VAL A 340 -31.41 -17.33 -8.57
N LYS A 341 -32.29 -17.74 -7.66
CA LYS A 341 -33.71 -17.97 -7.95
C LYS A 341 -34.50 -16.74 -7.53
N LEU A 342 -34.96 -15.99 -8.52
CA LEU A 342 -35.77 -14.79 -8.31
C LEU A 342 -37.26 -15.16 -8.35
N MET A 343 -38.00 -14.73 -7.34
CA MET A 343 -39.44 -14.98 -7.20
C MET A 343 -40.18 -13.66 -7.06
N ALA A 344 -41.02 -13.34 -8.04
CA ALA A 344 -41.81 -12.11 -8.06
C ALA A 344 -43.29 -12.42 -7.81
N HIS A 345 -43.88 -11.72 -6.85
CA HIS A 345 -45.30 -11.78 -6.53
C HIS A 345 -46.05 -10.63 -7.21
N SER A 346 -47.18 -10.93 -7.83
CA SER A 346 -48.00 -9.96 -8.56
C SER A 346 -49.31 -9.61 -7.84
N SER A 347 -49.77 -8.38 -8.04
CA SER A 347 -51.08 -7.91 -7.62
C SER A 347 -52.25 -8.53 -8.39
N ALA A 348 -52.00 -9.14 -9.56
CA ALA A 348 -53.01 -9.75 -10.43
C ALA A 348 -52.61 -11.16 -10.90
N PRO A 349 -53.57 -12.02 -11.30
CA PRO A 349 -53.26 -13.32 -11.91
C PRO A 349 -52.50 -13.17 -13.24
N LEU A 350 -51.45 -13.97 -13.42
CA LEU A 350 -50.51 -13.87 -14.54
C LEU A 350 -50.79 -14.94 -15.59
N SER A 351 -50.72 -14.56 -16.87
CA SER A 351 -50.61 -15.52 -18.00
C SER A 351 -49.15 -15.80 -18.36
N GLY A 352 -48.24 -14.89 -18.02
CA GLY A 352 -46.81 -15.04 -18.27
C GLY A 352 -46.00 -13.94 -17.59
N ALA A 353 -44.70 -14.18 -17.42
CA ALA A 353 -43.76 -13.20 -16.90
C ALA A 353 -42.40 -13.37 -17.57
N LYS A 354 -41.65 -12.27 -17.74
CA LYS A 354 -40.33 -12.26 -18.36
C LYS A 354 -39.34 -11.50 -17.50
N LEU A 355 -38.15 -12.06 -17.35
CA LEU A 355 -36.99 -11.41 -16.77
C LEU A 355 -36.12 -10.86 -17.91
N ILE A 356 -36.00 -9.55 -18.01
CA ILE A 356 -35.29 -8.84 -19.08
C ILE A 356 -33.99 -8.28 -18.51
N PHE A 357 -32.88 -8.58 -19.18
CA PHE A 357 -31.55 -8.08 -18.85
C PHE A 357 -31.11 -6.96 -19.81
N THR A 358 -30.04 -6.25 -19.46
CA THR A 358 -29.44 -5.23 -20.32
C THR A 358 -29.00 -5.85 -21.66
N GLY A 359 -29.24 -5.14 -22.78
CA GLY A 359 -28.96 -5.67 -24.12
C GLY A 359 -30.07 -6.54 -24.74
N ASN A 360 -31.29 -6.48 -24.18
CA ASN A 360 -32.51 -7.12 -24.70
C ASN A 360 -32.53 -8.66 -24.64
N ARG A 361 -31.62 -9.26 -23.85
CA ARG A 361 -31.68 -10.68 -23.48
C ARG A 361 -32.84 -10.88 -22.50
N SER A 362 -33.71 -11.84 -22.75
CA SER A 362 -34.83 -12.15 -21.86
C SER A 362 -34.91 -13.64 -21.53
N VAL A 363 -35.38 -13.95 -20.33
CA VAL A 363 -35.65 -15.30 -19.83
C VAL A 363 -37.11 -15.34 -19.43
N ASP A 364 -37.87 -16.29 -19.96
CA ASP A 364 -39.26 -16.49 -19.53
C ASP A 364 -39.29 -17.05 -18.10
N MET A 365 -40.17 -16.51 -17.25
CA MET A 365 -40.33 -16.94 -15.86
C MET A 365 -41.47 -17.96 -15.76
N ASP A 366 -41.28 -19.01 -14.96
CA ASP A 366 -42.30 -20.02 -14.70
C ASP A 366 -43.36 -19.45 -13.76
N VAL A 367 -44.61 -19.36 -14.24
CA VAL A 367 -45.76 -18.95 -13.41
C VAL A 367 -46.14 -20.11 -12.47
N MET A 368 -46.23 -19.81 -11.18
CA MET A 368 -46.56 -20.79 -10.15
C MET A 368 -48.04 -21.20 -10.19
N ARG A 369 -48.36 -22.34 -9.55
CA ARG A 369 -49.72 -22.91 -9.53
C ARG A 369 -50.80 -21.99 -8.95
N ASP A 370 -50.42 -21.04 -8.11
CA ASP A 370 -51.32 -20.05 -7.53
C ASP A 370 -51.70 -18.92 -8.52
N GLY A 371 -51.05 -18.87 -9.68
CA GLY A 371 -51.25 -17.89 -10.74
C GLY A 371 -50.82 -16.48 -10.37
N ARG A 372 -50.23 -16.25 -9.18
CA ARG A 372 -49.90 -14.90 -8.67
C ARG A 372 -48.42 -14.72 -8.33
N ALA A 373 -47.60 -15.75 -8.51
CA ALA A 373 -46.16 -15.65 -8.45
C ALA A 373 -45.50 -16.21 -9.71
N ALA A 374 -44.34 -15.67 -10.07
CA ALA A 374 -43.50 -16.20 -11.13
C ALA A 374 -42.06 -16.33 -10.65
N SER A 375 -41.34 -17.36 -11.11
CA SER A 375 -39.95 -17.60 -10.74
C SER A 375 -39.04 -17.85 -11.93
N ALA A 376 -37.80 -17.38 -11.85
CA ALA A 376 -36.75 -17.71 -12.81
C ALA A 376 -35.41 -17.94 -12.10
N LYS A 377 -34.58 -18.78 -12.70
CA LYS A 377 -33.22 -19.06 -12.24
C LYS A 377 -32.21 -18.51 -13.24
N PHE A 378 -31.15 -17.90 -12.73
CA PHE A 378 -30.00 -17.49 -13.55
C PHE A 378 -28.73 -17.48 -12.70
N ARG A 379 -27.57 -17.44 -13.37
CA ARG A 379 -26.26 -17.39 -12.71
C ARG A 379 -25.65 -15.99 -12.79
N LEU A 380 -24.93 -15.62 -11.74
CA LEU A 380 -24.16 -14.38 -11.67
C LEU A 380 -22.84 -14.54 -12.45
N VAL A 381 -22.76 -13.98 -13.65
CA VAL A 381 -21.55 -14.10 -14.50
C VAL A 381 -20.80 -12.77 -14.60
N LYS A 382 -21.53 -11.67 -14.77
CA LYS A 382 -20.96 -10.33 -14.91
C LYS A 382 -21.93 -9.30 -14.34
N LYS A 383 -21.41 -8.09 -14.10
CA LYS A 383 -22.25 -6.93 -13.78
C LYS A 383 -23.29 -6.73 -14.88
N ASP A 384 -24.56 -6.69 -14.50
CA ASP A 384 -25.71 -6.54 -15.39
C ASP A 384 -26.81 -5.79 -14.63
N ALA A 385 -27.96 -5.61 -15.25
CA ALA A 385 -29.15 -5.10 -14.59
C ALA A 385 -30.36 -5.86 -15.12
N TYR A 386 -31.36 -6.07 -14.27
CA TYR A 386 -32.57 -6.82 -14.62
C TYR A 386 -33.83 -5.99 -14.41
N LYS A 387 -34.88 -6.37 -15.14
CA LYS A 387 -36.22 -5.84 -15.01
C LYS A 387 -37.22 -6.96 -15.22
N ILE A 388 -38.31 -6.92 -14.47
CA ILE A 388 -39.38 -7.92 -14.56
C ILE A 388 -40.57 -7.32 -15.31
N GLU A 389 -41.00 -7.98 -16.37
CA GLU A 389 -42.22 -7.65 -17.12
C GLU A 389 -43.27 -8.73 -16.84
N LEU A 390 -44.41 -8.31 -16.29
CA LEU A 390 -45.53 -9.21 -15.98
C LEU A 390 -46.61 -9.06 -17.04
N THR A 391 -47.29 -10.15 -17.39
CA THR A 391 -48.45 -10.15 -18.29
C THR A 391 -49.62 -10.81 -17.60
N ASP A 392 -50.75 -10.10 -17.49
CA ASP A 392 -51.96 -10.64 -16.88
C ASP A 392 -52.74 -11.58 -17.82
N LEU A 393 -53.86 -12.15 -17.34
CA LEU A 393 -54.71 -13.05 -18.14
C LEU A 393 -55.38 -12.37 -19.36
N GLU A 394 -55.48 -11.04 -19.37
CA GLU A 394 -56.07 -10.27 -20.47
C GLU A 394 -55.02 -9.81 -21.50
N GLY A 395 -53.74 -10.17 -21.30
CA GLY A 395 -52.63 -9.79 -22.17
C GLY A 395 -52.06 -8.39 -21.90
N ILE A 396 -52.41 -7.76 -20.77
CA ILE A 396 -51.92 -6.44 -20.37
C ILE A 396 -50.58 -6.60 -19.67
N LYS A 397 -49.59 -5.84 -20.14
CA LYS A 397 -48.23 -5.83 -19.60
C LYS A 397 -48.09 -4.84 -18.44
N SER A 398 -47.23 -5.17 -17.47
CA SER A 398 -46.85 -4.25 -16.41
C SER A 398 -46.24 -2.97 -16.98
N ARG A 399 -46.35 -1.85 -16.24
CA ARG A 399 -45.63 -0.63 -16.60
C ARG A 399 -44.15 -0.97 -16.55
N GLY A 400 -43.43 -0.73 -17.64
CA GLY A 400 -42.03 -1.09 -17.71
C GLY A 400 -41.23 -0.40 -16.60
N GLY A 401 -40.93 -1.12 -15.52
CA GLY A 401 -40.14 -0.64 -14.36
C GLY A 401 -38.69 -0.24 -14.67
N SER A 402 -38.01 0.28 -13.65
CA SER A 402 -36.57 0.56 -13.68
C SER A 402 -35.76 -0.74 -13.70
N PHE A 403 -34.55 -0.65 -14.25
CA PHE A 403 -33.57 -1.72 -14.09
C PHE A 403 -33.03 -1.73 -12.66
N HIS A 404 -32.86 -2.94 -12.12
CA HIS A 404 -32.27 -3.23 -10.83
C HIS A 404 -30.87 -3.80 -11.02
N ASP A 405 -29.89 -3.30 -10.28
CA ASP A 405 -28.49 -3.66 -10.47
C ASP A 405 -28.18 -5.09 -10.05
N ILE A 406 -27.34 -5.76 -10.85
CA ILE A 406 -26.71 -7.04 -10.54
C ILE A 406 -25.21 -6.78 -10.38
N SER A 407 -24.70 -7.00 -9.17
CA SER A 407 -23.27 -6.94 -8.85
C SER A 407 -22.71 -8.33 -8.62
N VAL A 408 -21.52 -8.59 -9.17
CA VAL A 408 -20.83 -9.88 -9.06
C VAL A 408 -19.51 -9.65 -8.35
N TYR A 409 -19.27 -10.39 -7.27
CA TYR A 409 -18.01 -10.38 -6.55
C TYR A 409 -17.17 -11.57 -6.99
N GLU A 410 -15.95 -11.31 -7.42
CA GLU A 410 -14.98 -12.34 -7.76
C GLU A 410 -14.26 -12.83 -6.50
N ASP A 411 -13.93 -14.11 -6.52
CA ASP A 411 -13.13 -14.77 -5.49
C ASP A 411 -11.66 -14.31 -5.55
N LYS A 412 -11.07 -14.02 -4.38
CA LYS A 412 -9.73 -13.44 -4.31
C LYS A 412 -8.67 -14.53 -4.45
N SER A 413 -7.49 -14.16 -4.91
CA SER A 413 -6.35 -15.09 -4.89
C SER A 413 -5.79 -15.21 -3.47
N PRO A 414 -5.22 -16.37 -3.10
CA PRO A 414 -4.66 -16.58 -1.78
C PRO A 414 -3.43 -15.69 -1.56
N SER A 415 -3.05 -15.41 -0.32
CA SER A 415 -1.75 -14.83 0.02
C SER A 415 -0.75 -15.90 0.42
N CYS A 416 0.52 -15.73 0.06
CA CYS A 416 1.60 -16.68 0.39
C CYS A 416 2.92 -15.94 0.64
N GLU A 417 3.54 -16.21 1.79
CA GLU A 417 4.83 -15.62 2.18
C GLU A 417 5.74 -16.65 2.86
N ILE A 418 7.06 -16.52 2.62
CA ILE A 418 8.10 -17.24 3.36
C ILE A 418 8.61 -16.28 4.45
N ILE A 419 8.46 -16.67 5.71
CA ILE A 419 8.78 -15.83 6.87
C ILE A 419 10.25 -16.00 7.26
N GLU A 420 10.74 -17.24 7.30
CA GLU A 420 12.11 -17.59 7.68
C GLU A 420 12.59 -18.78 6.84
N PRO A 421 13.78 -18.74 6.21
CA PRO A 421 14.63 -17.57 6.00
C PRO A 421 14.07 -16.71 4.86
N ALA A 422 14.09 -15.38 5.05
CA ALA A 422 13.72 -14.42 4.02
C ALA A 422 14.97 -13.85 3.32
N GLY A 423 14.90 -13.68 2.00
CA GLY A 423 15.95 -13.08 1.18
C GLY A 423 17.08 -14.05 0.81
N VAL A 424 18.31 -13.56 0.91
CA VAL A 424 19.53 -14.29 0.54
C VAL A 424 20.25 -14.74 1.81
N ILE A 425 20.55 -16.04 1.91
CA ILE A 425 21.31 -16.62 3.03
C ILE A 425 22.45 -17.50 2.52
N ASN A 426 23.47 -17.75 3.36
CA ASN A 426 24.49 -18.75 3.08
C ASN A 426 24.01 -20.17 3.45
N ALA A 427 24.49 -21.18 2.73
CA ALA A 427 24.09 -22.57 2.94
C ALA A 427 24.53 -23.12 4.33
N PRO A 428 23.61 -23.69 5.15
CA PRO A 428 23.92 -24.29 6.46
C PRO A 428 24.65 -25.65 6.37
N TYR A 429 25.27 -26.05 7.50
CA TYR A 429 26.20 -27.20 7.52
C TYR A 429 25.65 -28.53 7.06
N ASP A 430 24.51 -28.88 7.63
CA ASP A 430 23.81 -30.12 7.38
C ASP A 430 23.04 -30.12 6.05
N ARG A 431 23.19 -29.06 5.25
CA ARG A 431 22.47 -28.80 3.99
C ARG A 431 20.94 -28.90 4.17
N LYS A 432 20.48 -28.43 5.33
CA LYS A 432 19.06 -28.38 5.69
C LYS A 432 18.69 -26.95 6.09
N ALA A 433 17.78 -26.35 5.35
CA ALA A 433 17.23 -25.05 5.72
C ALA A 433 15.84 -25.23 6.32
N GLY A 434 15.64 -24.77 7.55
CA GLY A 434 14.30 -24.68 8.14
C GLY A 434 13.51 -23.57 7.45
N VAL A 435 12.42 -23.90 6.76
CA VAL A 435 11.58 -22.96 6.01
C VAL A 435 10.22 -22.85 6.68
N THR A 436 9.83 -21.62 7.03
CA THR A 436 8.51 -21.30 7.58
C THR A 436 7.68 -20.56 6.54
N ILE A 437 6.52 -21.12 6.20
CA ILE A 437 5.62 -20.61 5.17
C ILE A 437 4.28 -20.29 5.80
N LYS A 438 3.72 -19.14 5.40
CA LYS A 438 2.37 -18.74 5.77
C LYS A 438 1.55 -18.49 4.52
N ALA A 439 0.39 -19.14 4.47
CA ALA A 439 -0.58 -18.95 3.41
C ALA A 439 -1.97 -18.69 4.00
N ARG A 440 -2.74 -17.79 3.39
CA ARG A 440 -4.09 -17.44 3.83
C ARG A 440 -5.01 -17.20 2.65
N ASP A 441 -6.26 -17.61 2.79
CA ASP A 441 -7.32 -17.42 1.81
C ASP A 441 -8.61 -16.98 2.50
N ASP A 442 -9.56 -16.40 1.76
CA ASP A 442 -10.88 -16.05 2.27
C ASP A 442 -11.84 -17.26 2.36
N PHE A 443 -11.62 -18.31 1.55
CA PHE A 443 -12.35 -19.58 1.65
C PHE A 443 -11.49 -20.71 2.20
N ALA A 444 -10.52 -21.19 1.40
CA ALA A 444 -9.57 -22.21 1.83
C ALA A 444 -8.43 -22.39 0.83
N ILE A 445 -7.23 -22.63 1.37
CA ILE A 445 -6.11 -23.18 0.64
C ILE A 445 -6.35 -24.67 0.39
N SER A 446 -6.29 -25.11 -0.87
CA SER A 446 -6.40 -26.52 -1.24
C SER A 446 -5.04 -27.24 -1.23
N LYS A 447 -3.97 -26.54 -1.64
CA LYS A 447 -2.62 -27.09 -1.78
C LYS A 447 -1.56 -26.05 -1.48
N LEU A 448 -0.53 -26.44 -0.74
CA LEU A 448 0.69 -25.65 -0.53
C LEU A 448 1.90 -26.42 -1.04
N VAL A 449 2.66 -25.81 -1.95
CA VAL A 449 3.84 -26.41 -2.59
C VAL A 449 5.06 -25.53 -2.36
N LEU A 450 6.18 -26.13 -2.00
CA LEU A 450 7.49 -25.49 -1.99
C LEU A 450 8.25 -25.92 -3.24
N VAL A 451 8.66 -24.95 -4.05
CA VAL A 451 9.40 -25.17 -5.29
C VAL A 451 10.83 -24.71 -5.11
N TYR A 452 11.79 -25.49 -5.60
CA TYR A 452 13.21 -25.15 -5.55
C TYR A 452 13.99 -25.66 -6.77
N TYR A 453 15.07 -24.95 -7.12
CA TYR A 453 15.89 -25.20 -8.31
C TYR A 453 17.28 -24.56 -8.18
N LYS A 454 18.24 -24.94 -9.04
CA LYS A 454 19.67 -24.61 -8.90
C LYS A 454 20.09 -23.36 -9.70
N ASN A 455 19.37 -22.96 -10.75
CA ASN A 455 19.64 -21.73 -11.50
C ASN A 455 18.38 -20.92 -11.83
N GLU A 456 18.45 -19.59 -11.80
CA GLU A 456 17.33 -18.66 -12.11
C GLU A 456 16.66 -18.92 -13.47
N ASN A 457 17.35 -19.59 -14.39
CA ASN A 457 16.88 -19.93 -15.75
C ASN A 457 16.71 -21.45 -16.01
N GLU A 458 16.74 -22.31 -14.98
CA GLU A 458 16.50 -23.74 -15.15
C GLU A 458 15.00 -24.04 -15.35
N GLU A 459 14.67 -24.84 -16.38
CA GLU A 459 13.30 -25.33 -16.61
C GLU A 459 12.94 -26.49 -15.66
N GLU A 460 13.94 -27.19 -15.10
CA GLU A 460 13.74 -28.29 -14.16
C GLU A 460 13.65 -27.79 -12.71
N SER A 461 12.42 -27.62 -12.23
CA SER A 461 12.14 -27.31 -10.82
C SER A 461 11.67 -28.55 -10.06
N ASN A 462 12.12 -28.71 -8.82
CA ASN A 462 11.61 -29.74 -7.92
C ASN A 462 10.50 -29.15 -7.04
N GLU A 463 9.47 -29.95 -6.78
CA GLU A 463 8.31 -29.55 -5.98
C GLU A 463 8.13 -30.47 -4.77
N ILE A 464 7.96 -29.88 -3.58
CA ILE A 464 7.56 -30.58 -2.37
C ILE A 464 6.15 -30.11 -2.02
N THR A 465 5.19 -31.04 -2.03
CA THR A 465 3.85 -30.74 -1.53
C THR A 465 3.87 -30.82 -0.01
N LEU A 466 3.61 -29.69 0.64
CA LEU A 466 3.67 -29.55 2.10
C LEU A 466 2.31 -29.76 2.77
N HIS A 467 1.24 -29.40 2.07
CA HIS A 467 -0.11 -29.50 2.60
C HIS A 467 -1.12 -29.78 1.48
N GLU A 468 -2.03 -30.72 1.71
CA GLU A 468 -3.16 -31.08 0.82
C GLU A 468 -4.45 -31.20 1.64
N THR A 469 -4.80 -30.18 2.41
CA THR A 469 -6.03 -30.16 3.19
C THR A 469 -6.62 -28.76 3.21
N SER A 470 -7.94 -28.67 3.11
CA SER A 470 -8.70 -27.42 3.01
C SER A 470 -8.69 -26.67 4.35
N SER A 471 -7.90 -25.60 4.43
CA SER A 471 -7.81 -24.70 5.58
C SER A 471 -7.78 -23.22 5.14
N ALA A 472 -8.41 -22.33 5.89
CA ALA A 472 -8.39 -20.88 5.61
C ALA A 472 -7.01 -20.23 5.87
N GLU A 473 -6.23 -20.79 6.78
CA GLU A 473 -4.86 -20.35 7.08
C GLU A 473 -3.97 -21.57 7.32
N ILE A 474 -2.78 -21.54 6.73
CA ILE A 474 -1.74 -22.56 6.89
C ILE A 474 -0.49 -21.87 7.39
N PHE A 475 0.08 -22.42 8.47
CA PHE A 475 1.37 -22.01 9.01
C PHE A 475 2.25 -23.26 9.11
N GLU A 476 3.10 -23.45 8.11
CA GLU A 476 3.88 -24.68 7.94
C GLU A 476 5.35 -24.42 8.26
N LYS A 477 5.93 -25.29 9.09
CA LYS A 477 7.38 -25.31 9.36
C LYS A 477 7.94 -26.60 8.79
N THR A 478 8.70 -26.48 7.71
CA THR A 478 9.33 -27.62 7.04
C THR A 478 10.84 -27.48 7.03
N VAL A 479 11.53 -28.55 6.66
CA VAL A 479 12.98 -28.56 6.46
C VAL A 479 13.24 -28.89 5.00
N LEU A 480 13.80 -27.92 4.28
CA LEU A 480 14.30 -28.13 2.93
C LEU A 480 15.68 -28.79 3.02
N ASP A 481 15.70 -30.12 2.87
CA ASP A 481 16.93 -30.90 2.73
C ASP A 481 17.37 -30.87 1.27
N PHE A 482 18.60 -30.46 1.02
CA PHE A 482 19.17 -30.40 -0.33
C PHE A 482 20.49 -31.16 -0.43
N ASN A 483 20.69 -32.18 0.43
CA ASN A 483 21.86 -33.07 0.38
C ASN A 483 21.97 -33.86 -0.93
N PHE A 484 20.84 -34.19 -1.56
CA PHE A 484 20.82 -34.94 -2.83
C PHE A 484 21.23 -34.09 -4.03
N MET A 485 21.27 -32.76 -3.90
CA MET A 485 21.74 -31.85 -4.94
C MET A 485 23.24 -31.60 -4.76
N ASN A 486 24.01 -31.83 -5.83
CA ASN A 486 25.45 -31.59 -5.83
C ASN A 486 25.73 -30.12 -6.19
N PHE A 487 25.71 -29.25 -5.18
CA PHE A 487 26.11 -27.85 -5.33
C PHE A 487 27.63 -27.70 -5.27
N LYS A 488 28.21 -27.03 -6.27
CA LYS A 488 29.58 -26.52 -6.29
C LYS A 488 29.63 -25.16 -5.59
N ALA A 489 30.80 -24.79 -5.08
CA ALA A 489 31.05 -23.46 -4.52
C ALA A 489 30.78 -22.36 -5.57
N GLY A 490 30.05 -21.31 -5.16
CA GLY A 490 29.60 -20.20 -6.02
C GLY A 490 28.22 -20.39 -6.65
N GLU A 491 27.62 -21.58 -6.55
CA GLU A 491 26.24 -21.83 -7.01
C GLU A 491 25.22 -21.39 -5.96
N ALA A 492 23.94 -21.38 -6.34
CA ALA A 492 22.84 -21.03 -5.44
C ALA A 492 21.65 -21.97 -5.60
N LEU A 493 20.85 -22.08 -4.55
CA LEU A 493 19.55 -22.73 -4.55
C LEU A 493 18.50 -21.64 -4.43
N PHE A 494 17.59 -21.58 -5.39
CA PHE A 494 16.47 -20.67 -5.38
C PHE A 494 15.22 -21.42 -4.94
N TYR A 495 14.39 -20.80 -4.11
CA TYR A 495 13.16 -21.43 -3.63
C TYR A 495 12.04 -20.41 -3.40
N TYR A 496 10.80 -20.86 -3.63
CA TYR A 496 9.59 -20.09 -3.38
C TYR A 496 8.41 -21.02 -3.07
N ALA A 497 7.40 -20.50 -2.39
CA ALA A 497 6.19 -21.24 -2.09
C ALA A 497 5.05 -20.84 -3.05
N ILE A 498 4.19 -21.80 -3.39
CA ILE A 498 2.96 -21.60 -4.15
C ILE A 498 1.79 -22.09 -3.32
N ALA A 499 0.83 -21.21 -3.07
CA ALA A 499 -0.44 -21.57 -2.45
C ALA A 499 -1.54 -21.58 -3.52
N PHE A 500 -2.37 -22.63 -3.51
CA PHE A 500 -3.53 -22.79 -4.40
C PHE A 500 -4.81 -22.69 -3.58
N ASP A 501 -5.79 -21.91 -4.05
CA ASP A 501 -7.12 -21.85 -3.44
C ASP A 501 -7.95 -23.12 -3.76
N ASN A 502 -9.17 -23.19 -3.26
CA ASN A 502 -10.10 -24.28 -3.50
C ASN A 502 -11.18 -23.97 -4.56
N ASP A 503 -10.99 -22.96 -5.42
CA ASP A 503 -11.94 -22.57 -6.47
C ASP A 503 -12.02 -23.68 -7.55
N ASP A 504 -13.08 -24.50 -7.49
CA ASP A 504 -13.35 -25.55 -8.48
C ASP A 504 -14.19 -25.07 -9.66
N VAL A 505 -14.63 -23.80 -9.66
CA VAL A 505 -15.50 -23.22 -10.69
C VAL A 505 -14.70 -22.50 -11.76
N SER A 506 -13.78 -21.63 -11.37
CA SER A 506 -12.87 -20.93 -12.29
C SER A 506 -11.57 -21.71 -12.53
N GLY A 507 -11.34 -22.74 -11.72
CA GLY A 507 -10.07 -23.44 -11.58
C GLY A 507 -9.23 -22.83 -10.45
N PRO A 508 -8.42 -23.64 -9.74
CA PRO A 508 -7.69 -23.14 -8.58
C PRO A 508 -6.76 -21.99 -8.94
N LYS A 509 -6.92 -20.83 -8.30
CA LYS A 509 -5.97 -19.73 -8.48
C LYS A 509 -4.78 -19.96 -7.56
N SER A 510 -3.63 -19.45 -8.00
CA SER A 510 -2.37 -19.64 -7.28
C SER A 510 -1.64 -18.33 -7.07
N THR A 511 -1.03 -18.17 -5.90
CA THR A 511 -0.13 -17.06 -5.59
C THR A 511 1.23 -17.59 -5.20
N ARG A 512 2.28 -16.95 -5.72
CA ARG A 512 3.68 -17.27 -5.42
C ARG A 512 4.24 -16.31 -4.39
N SER A 513 5.05 -16.81 -3.46
CA SER A 513 5.87 -15.98 -2.59
C SER A 513 7.01 -15.29 -3.37
N ALA A 514 7.70 -14.35 -2.73
CA ALA A 514 8.99 -13.89 -3.22
C ALA A 514 9.98 -15.07 -3.35
N VAL A 515 10.89 -14.98 -4.34
CA VAL A 515 11.97 -15.94 -4.53
C VAL A 515 13.07 -15.65 -3.52
N ASN A 516 13.45 -16.67 -2.76
CA ASN A 516 14.55 -16.63 -1.80
C ASN A 516 15.74 -17.42 -2.34
N LYS A 517 16.94 -17.13 -1.83
CA LYS A 517 18.20 -17.65 -2.37
C LYS A 517 19.10 -18.16 -1.26
N ILE A 518 19.57 -19.39 -1.39
CA ILE A 518 20.63 -19.97 -0.55
C ILE A 518 21.91 -20.02 -1.40
N VAL A 519 22.93 -19.26 -1.02
CA VAL A 519 24.21 -19.19 -1.73
C VAL A 519 25.18 -20.19 -1.11
N PHE A 520 25.89 -20.93 -1.96
CA PHE A 520 27.03 -21.74 -1.54
C PHE A 520 28.28 -20.88 -1.68
N PRO A 521 28.83 -20.35 -0.58
CA PRO A 521 29.97 -19.45 -0.64
C PRO A 521 31.18 -20.14 -1.26
N THR A 522 32.06 -19.35 -1.87
CA THR A 522 33.37 -19.83 -2.30
C THR A 522 34.40 -19.72 -1.19
N GLN A 523 35.48 -20.51 -1.27
CA GLN A 523 36.63 -20.37 -0.35
C GLN A 523 37.18 -18.93 -0.33
N PHE A 524 37.06 -18.20 -1.44
CA PHE A 524 37.45 -16.80 -1.53
C PHE A 524 36.49 -15.87 -0.77
N ASP A 525 35.18 -16.06 -0.92
CA ASP A 525 34.19 -15.25 -0.18
C ASP A 525 34.35 -15.43 1.34
N GLU A 526 34.64 -16.67 1.76
CA GLU A 526 34.98 -16.98 3.16
C GLU A 526 36.30 -16.36 3.61
N ALA A 527 37.33 -16.42 2.77
CA ALA A 527 38.61 -15.78 3.04
C ALA A 527 38.44 -14.27 3.22
N MET A 528 37.59 -13.63 2.40
CA MET A 528 37.26 -12.21 2.53
C MET A 528 36.45 -11.90 3.78
N GLU A 529 35.44 -12.71 4.12
CA GLU A 529 34.67 -12.55 5.37
C GLU A 529 35.57 -12.70 6.61
N LEU A 530 36.47 -13.70 6.59
CA LEU A 530 37.47 -13.91 7.62
C LEU A 530 38.47 -12.75 7.68
N GLU A 531 39.02 -12.30 6.54
CA GLU A 531 39.95 -11.17 6.47
C GLU A 531 39.30 -9.88 6.99
N ALA A 532 38.04 -9.63 6.65
CA ALA A 532 37.27 -8.50 7.19
C ALA A 532 37.07 -8.60 8.70
N LEU A 533 36.76 -9.81 9.21
CA LEU A 533 36.68 -10.03 10.66
C LEU A 533 38.04 -9.80 11.32
N TYR A 534 39.11 -10.40 10.81
CA TYR A 534 40.47 -10.25 11.34
C TYR A 534 40.90 -8.77 11.37
N GLY A 535 40.72 -8.03 10.28
CA GLY A 535 41.02 -6.60 10.21
C GLY A 535 40.18 -5.74 11.15
N SER A 536 38.90 -6.11 11.38
CA SER A 536 38.05 -5.42 12.35
C SER A 536 38.54 -5.61 13.79
N ILE A 537 38.99 -6.83 14.14
CA ILE A 537 39.57 -7.16 15.44
C ILE A 537 40.88 -6.41 15.63
N GLU A 538 41.76 -6.41 14.62
CA GLU A 538 43.05 -5.72 14.67
C GLU A 538 42.86 -4.21 14.94
N THR A 539 41.98 -3.57 14.17
CA THR A 539 41.68 -2.14 14.31
C THR A 539 41.20 -1.80 15.72
N ARG A 540 40.28 -2.62 16.26
CA ARG A 540 39.74 -2.42 17.61
C ARG A 540 40.79 -2.71 18.69
N LEU A 541 41.59 -3.76 18.56
CA LEU A 541 42.69 -4.06 19.50
C LEU A 541 43.77 -2.96 19.49
N ASN A 542 44.11 -2.43 18.32
CA ASN A 542 45.06 -1.32 18.18
C ASN A 542 44.54 -0.07 18.89
N LYS A 543 43.26 0.26 18.70
CA LYS A 543 42.61 1.37 19.39
C LYS A 543 42.60 1.17 20.91
N ILE A 544 42.15 0.00 21.39
CA ILE A 544 42.10 -0.32 22.82
C ILE A 544 43.50 -0.22 23.44
N THR A 545 44.52 -0.78 22.78
CA THR A 545 45.90 -0.74 23.27
C THR A 545 46.44 0.70 23.31
N GLY A 546 46.17 1.49 22.27
CA GLY A 546 46.59 2.90 22.19
C GLY A 546 45.93 3.77 23.25
N ASP A 547 44.63 3.62 23.45
CA ASP A 547 43.85 4.34 24.46
C ASP A 547 44.31 3.95 25.88
N GLN A 548 44.54 2.66 26.15
CA GLN A 548 45.08 2.21 27.44
C GLN A 548 46.47 2.79 27.73
N LYS A 549 47.32 2.90 26.70
CA LYS A 549 48.66 3.52 26.83
C LYS A 549 48.56 5.02 27.12
N ALA A 550 47.63 5.72 26.47
CA ALA A 550 47.39 7.14 26.74
C ALA A 550 46.91 7.39 28.18
N ILE A 551 46.10 6.48 28.74
CA ILE A 551 45.69 6.54 30.14
C ILE A 551 46.92 6.34 31.05
N ALA A 552 47.75 5.32 30.79
CA ALA A 552 48.98 5.05 31.55
C ALA A 552 49.95 6.23 31.58
N GLU A 553 50.19 6.85 30.42
CA GLU A 553 51.03 8.05 30.33
C GLU A 553 50.44 9.25 31.08
N LYS A 554 49.11 9.38 31.11
CA LYS A 554 48.43 10.45 31.84
C LYS A 554 48.55 10.26 33.35
N ILE A 555 48.41 9.03 33.85
CA ILE A 555 48.63 8.72 35.26
C ILE A 555 50.07 8.98 35.67
N GLU A 556 51.05 8.57 34.85
CA GLU A 556 52.47 8.79 35.14
C GLU A 556 52.82 10.30 35.18
N LYS A 557 52.28 11.09 34.25
CA LYS A 557 52.42 12.55 34.28
C LYS A 557 51.79 13.18 35.52
N MET A 558 50.62 12.70 35.93
CA MET A 558 49.95 13.17 37.15
C MET A 558 50.78 12.87 38.41
N ASP A 559 51.32 11.66 38.54
CA ASP A 559 52.18 11.27 39.66
C ASP A 559 53.44 12.15 39.74
N ALA A 560 54.05 12.46 38.59
CA ALA A 560 55.20 13.35 38.51
C ALA A 560 54.87 14.79 38.94
N LEU A 561 53.77 15.37 38.43
CA LEU A 561 53.32 16.72 38.78
C LEU A 561 52.95 16.83 40.26
N GLN A 562 52.37 15.78 40.82
CA GLN A 562 52.04 15.73 42.23
C GLN A 562 53.27 15.66 43.12
N LYS A 563 54.27 14.85 42.78
CA LYS A 563 55.55 14.79 43.52
C LYS A 563 56.26 16.14 43.56
N GLN A 564 56.04 16.99 42.54
CA GLN A 564 56.56 18.35 42.46
C GLN A 564 55.69 19.39 43.20
N GLY A 565 54.54 18.98 43.77
CA GLY A 565 53.60 19.89 44.43
C GLY A 565 52.90 20.86 43.47
N ALA A 566 52.91 20.59 42.17
CA ALA A 566 52.47 21.50 41.12
C ALA A 566 50.98 21.40 40.76
N MET A 567 50.17 20.67 41.53
CA MET A 567 48.76 20.39 41.22
C MET A 567 47.89 20.51 42.47
N ASN A 568 46.78 21.24 42.37
CA ASN A 568 45.83 21.37 43.48
C ASN A 568 44.78 20.24 43.51
N ASP A 569 44.07 20.09 44.64
CA ASP A 569 43.07 19.03 44.85
C ASP A 569 41.96 19.01 43.78
N TYR A 570 41.54 20.19 43.29
CA TYR A 570 40.49 20.31 42.27
C TYR A 570 40.96 19.82 40.90
N GLU A 571 42.16 20.23 40.47
CA GLU A 571 42.80 19.79 39.23
C GLU A 571 43.07 18.29 39.25
N MET A 572 43.49 17.75 40.40
CA MET A 572 43.70 16.33 40.60
C MET A 572 42.39 15.56 40.43
N LYS A 573 41.32 15.98 41.12
CA LYS A 573 39.98 15.37 41.01
C LYS A 573 39.48 15.36 39.57
N LYS A 574 39.54 16.50 38.87
CA LYS A 574 39.09 16.62 37.47
C LYS A 574 39.87 15.70 36.53
N ASN A 575 41.17 15.54 36.73
CA ASN A 575 41.97 14.64 35.90
C ASN A 575 41.64 13.17 36.15
N TYR A 576 41.39 12.77 37.41
CA TYR A 576 40.92 11.42 37.72
C TYR A 576 39.50 11.14 37.21
N GLU A 577 38.59 12.11 37.25
CA GLU A 577 37.27 11.99 36.61
C GLU A 577 37.40 11.76 35.09
N ASN A 578 38.33 12.46 34.44
CA ASN A 578 38.62 12.25 33.01
C ASN A 578 39.23 10.87 32.74
N ILE A 579 40.14 10.39 33.60
CA ILE A 579 40.71 9.04 33.52
C ILE A 579 39.62 7.99 33.71
N ALA A 580 38.75 8.16 34.71
CA ALA A 580 37.61 7.26 34.96
C ALA A 580 36.71 7.17 33.73
N ARG A 581 36.34 8.31 33.14
CA ARG A 581 35.52 8.34 31.91
C ARG A 581 36.21 7.64 30.75
N ASN A 582 37.49 7.92 30.52
CA ASN A 582 38.26 7.28 29.44
C ASN A 582 38.39 5.77 29.66
N GLN A 583 38.66 5.33 30.89
CA GLN A 583 38.75 3.92 31.25
C GLN A 583 37.41 3.20 31.11
N GLN A 584 36.29 3.87 31.44
CA GLN A 584 34.95 3.31 31.25
C GLN A 584 34.60 3.15 29.77
N ASN A 585 34.94 4.13 28.94
CA ASN A 585 34.75 4.03 27.49
C ASN A 585 35.56 2.88 26.92
N LEU A 586 36.83 2.76 27.31
CA LEU A 586 37.71 1.67 26.92
C LEU A 586 37.17 0.30 27.34
N MET A 587 36.63 0.19 28.56
CA MET A 587 36.00 -1.03 29.06
C MET A 587 34.76 -1.41 28.24
N ASN A 588 33.96 -0.42 27.82
CA ASN A 588 32.79 -0.65 26.97
C ASN A 588 33.22 -1.14 25.58
N GLU A 589 34.23 -0.51 24.97
CA GLU A 589 34.76 -0.93 23.67
C GLU A 589 35.35 -2.35 23.69
N ALA A 590 36.08 -2.70 24.74
CA ALA A 590 36.60 -4.05 24.92
C ALA A 590 35.48 -5.08 25.15
N LYS A 591 34.41 -4.70 25.87
CA LYS A 591 33.23 -5.55 26.06
C LYS A 591 32.45 -5.75 24.75
N GLU A 592 32.31 -4.70 23.96
CA GLU A 592 31.70 -4.76 22.62
C GLU A 592 32.51 -5.67 21.71
N LEU A 593 33.84 -5.51 21.66
CA LEU A 593 34.71 -6.41 20.89
C LEU A 593 34.53 -7.88 21.32
N ALA A 594 34.51 -8.18 22.63
CA ALA A 594 34.28 -9.54 23.11
C ALA A 594 32.90 -10.08 22.71
N SER A 595 31.85 -9.24 22.73
CA SER A 595 30.50 -9.60 22.31
C SER A 595 30.42 -9.86 20.81
N ASP A 596 31.02 -8.98 20.00
CA ASP A 596 31.05 -9.09 18.54
C ASP A 596 31.78 -10.37 18.12
N LEU A 597 32.90 -10.69 18.79
CA LEU A 597 33.62 -11.94 18.58
C LEU A 597 32.79 -13.18 18.94
N LYS A 598 32.05 -13.12 20.05
CA LYS A 598 31.16 -14.21 20.47
C LYS A 598 30.02 -14.44 19.47
N GLU A 599 29.46 -13.37 18.93
CA GLU A 599 28.43 -13.47 17.89
C GLU A 599 29.02 -14.01 16.57
N ALA A 600 30.21 -13.55 16.18
CA ALA A 600 30.92 -14.05 15.01
C ALA A 600 31.22 -15.55 15.13
N LEU A 601 31.72 -16.01 16.29
CA LEU A 601 31.93 -17.42 16.59
C LEU A 601 30.65 -18.24 16.42
N LYS A 602 29.52 -17.78 16.97
CA LYS A 602 28.23 -18.48 16.85
C LYS A 602 27.75 -18.55 15.39
N LYS A 603 28.01 -17.53 14.57
CA LYS A 603 27.69 -17.55 13.14
C LYS A 603 28.61 -18.52 12.39
N MET A 604 29.90 -18.52 12.71
CA MET A 604 30.91 -19.35 12.08
C MET A 604 30.81 -20.84 12.47
N GLU A 605 30.38 -21.18 13.68
CA GLU A 605 30.11 -22.56 14.11
C GLU A 605 29.08 -23.27 13.21
N ASN A 606 28.19 -22.51 12.57
CA ASN A 606 27.16 -23.04 11.67
C ASN A 606 27.60 -23.08 10.19
N ASN A 607 28.84 -22.65 9.87
CA ASN A 607 29.38 -22.60 8.52
C ASN A 607 30.31 -23.80 8.24
N ILE A 608 30.05 -24.54 7.15
CA ILE A 608 30.78 -25.78 6.73
C ILE A 608 32.26 -25.60 6.61
N TYR A 609 32.67 -24.42 6.16
CA TYR A 609 33.99 -24.27 5.62
C TYR A 609 34.94 -23.59 6.61
N ILE A 610 34.43 -23.16 7.77
CA ILE A 610 35.27 -22.65 8.86
C ILE A 610 35.87 -23.81 9.65
N LYS A 611 37.19 -23.87 9.63
CA LYS A 611 37.95 -24.90 10.34
C LYS A 611 37.80 -24.75 11.87
N PRO A 612 37.66 -25.84 12.63
CA PRO A 612 37.64 -25.81 14.11
C PRO A 612 38.84 -25.07 14.71
N GLU A 613 39.97 -25.14 14.03
CA GLU A 613 41.18 -24.40 14.34
C GLU A 613 40.95 -22.87 14.36
N THR A 614 40.26 -22.33 13.36
CA THR A 614 39.97 -20.89 13.28
C THR A 614 39.03 -20.46 14.41
N LEU A 615 38.03 -21.28 14.72
CA LEU A 615 37.12 -21.04 15.84
C LEU A 615 37.86 -21.03 17.19
N ALA A 616 38.77 -21.99 17.41
CA ALA A 616 39.56 -22.07 18.63
C ALA A 616 40.43 -20.82 18.83
N LYS A 617 41.05 -20.29 17.77
CA LYS A 617 41.83 -19.03 17.83
C LYS A 617 40.96 -17.86 18.27
N ILE A 618 39.84 -17.63 17.58
CA ILE A 618 38.95 -16.49 17.86
C ILE A 618 38.35 -16.62 19.27
N SER A 619 38.01 -17.84 19.70
CA SER A 619 37.54 -18.13 21.07
C SER A 619 38.59 -17.79 22.13
N GLU A 620 39.85 -18.15 21.93
CA GLU A 620 40.92 -17.84 22.89
C GLU A 620 41.13 -16.32 23.03
N ILE A 621 41.07 -15.59 21.90
CA ILE A 621 41.16 -14.12 21.89
C ILE A 621 39.98 -13.53 22.64
N GLN A 622 38.77 -14.00 22.36
CA GLN A 622 37.53 -13.57 23.01
C GLN A 622 37.60 -13.77 24.53
N GLU A 623 38.00 -14.96 24.98
CA GLU A 623 38.15 -15.29 26.40
C GLU A 623 39.19 -14.41 27.09
N LYS A 624 40.33 -14.17 26.44
CA LYS A 624 41.38 -13.28 26.96
C LYS A 624 40.90 -11.84 27.13
N ILE A 625 40.14 -11.31 26.17
CA ILE A 625 39.52 -9.97 26.28
C ILE A 625 38.50 -9.95 27.41
N GLU A 626 37.63 -10.96 27.49
CA GLU A 626 36.60 -11.04 28.53
C GLU A 626 37.20 -11.09 29.93
N LYS A 627 38.29 -11.85 30.13
CA LYS A 627 39.01 -11.90 31.40
C LYS A 627 39.65 -10.55 31.77
N MET A 628 40.27 -9.86 30.81
CA MET A 628 40.83 -8.53 31.04
C MET A 628 39.75 -7.50 31.40
N VAL A 629 38.59 -7.53 30.72
CA VAL A 629 37.44 -6.67 31.03
C VAL A 629 36.84 -7.03 32.40
N GLY A 630 36.72 -8.32 32.70
CA GLY A 630 36.06 -8.85 33.88
C GLY A 630 36.84 -8.61 35.17
N ASP A 631 38.14 -8.90 35.17
CA ASP A 631 38.96 -8.91 36.38
C ASP A 631 39.81 -7.64 36.48
N ASP A 632 40.61 -7.35 35.44
CA ASP A 632 41.63 -6.30 35.50
C ASP A 632 41.01 -4.90 35.38
N MET A 633 40.21 -4.65 34.33
CA MET A 633 39.61 -3.34 34.08
C MET A 633 38.59 -2.95 35.14
N LYS A 634 37.74 -3.88 35.60
CA LYS A 634 36.79 -3.59 36.70
C LYS A 634 37.49 -3.27 38.00
N ARG A 635 38.57 -3.99 38.32
CA ARG A 635 39.37 -3.71 39.51
C ARG A 635 40.00 -2.32 39.41
N LEU A 636 40.63 -2.00 38.28
CA LEU A 636 41.20 -0.68 38.02
C LEU A 636 40.14 0.42 38.13
N MET A 637 38.96 0.22 37.55
CA MET A 637 37.85 1.18 37.62
C MET A 637 37.34 1.37 39.06
N GLY A 638 37.25 0.29 39.84
CA GLY A 638 36.92 0.34 41.27
C GLY A 638 37.94 1.15 42.07
N ASP A 639 39.23 0.99 41.75
CA ASP A 639 40.31 1.75 42.39
C ASP A 639 40.29 3.23 41.96
N ILE A 640 39.98 3.54 40.70
CA ILE A 640 39.80 4.93 40.24
C ILE A 640 38.60 5.59 40.97
N ASN A 641 37.44 4.92 40.99
CA ASN A 641 36.21 5.48 41.58
C ASN A 641 36.32 5.76 43.08
N LYS A 642 36.89 4.83 43.85
CA LYS A 642 37.14 5.03 45.29
C LYS A 642 37.95 6.29 45.60
N ASN A 643 38.81 6.70 44.67
CA ASN A 643 39.69 7.83 44.86
C ASN A 643 39.09 9.15 44.33
N VAL A 644 38.21 9.10 43.31
CA VAL A 644 37.40 10.25 42.89
C VAL A 644 36.43 10.71 44.00
N GLU A 645 35.96 9.78 44.82
CA GLU A 645 35.04 10.06 45.93
C GLU A 645 35.72 10.70 47.16
N LYS A 646 37.05 10.58 47.32
CA LYS A 646 37.77 11.16 48.46
C LYS A 646 37.90 12.68 48.32
N THR A 647 37.31 13.43 49.24
CA THR A 647 37.32 14.91 49.27
C THR A 647 38.71 15.53 49.52
N LYS A 648 39.66 14.76 50.07
CA LYS A 648 41.08 15.12 50.23
C LYS A 648 41.93 13.87 49.96
N LEU A 649 42.79 13.90 48.95
CA LEU A 649 43.80 12.85 48.73
C LEU A 649 45.05 13.19 49.54
N SER A 650 45.46 12.32 50.48
CA SER A 650 46.75 12.50 51.16
C SER A 650 47.91 12.13 50.24
N ALA A 651 49.12 12.63 50.52
CA ALA A 651 50.34 12.23 49.81
C ALA A 651 50.59 10.71 49.90
N ASP A 652 50.17 10.05 50.98
CA ASP A 652 50.24 8.60 51.15
C ASP A 652 49.16 7.85 50.36
N ASP A 653 47.96 8.43 50.20
CA ASP A 653 46.92 7.86 49.32
C ASP A 653 47.41 7.82 47.87
N VAL A 654 48.08 8.88 47.41
CA VAL A 654 48.64 8.94 46.06
C VAL A 654 49.90 8.10 45.92
N LYS A 655 50.78 8.03 46.92
CA LYS A 655 51.91 7.10 46.89
C LYS A 655 51.44 5.64 46.78
N LYS A 656 50.40 5.27 47.51
CA LYS A 656 49.72 3.97 47.36
C LYS A 656 49.02 3.82 46.01
N MET A 657 48.53 4.92 45.42
CA MET A 657 47.95 4.99 44.08
C MET A 657 49.01 4.66 43.01
N SER A 658 50.12 5.39 42.96
CA SER A 658 51.22 5.16 42.00
C SER A 658 51.84 3.76 42.13
N GLN A 659 51.87 3.18 43.35
CA GLN A 659 52.43 1.85 43.59
C GLN A 659 51.46 0.69 43.29
N ASN A 660 50.14 0.92 43.31
CA ASN A 660 49.13 -0.12 43.10
C ASN A 660 48.44 -0.04 41.72
N PHE A 661 48.62 1.04 40.96
CA PHE A 661 48.08 1.18 39.61
C PHE A 661 48.86 0.31 38.62
N ASP A 662 48.33 -0.89 38.39
CA ASP A 662 48.86 -1.88 37.45
C ASP A 662 48.55 -1.55 35.97
N GLU A 663 48.41 -0.27 35.59
CA GLU A 663 48.12 0.12 34.21
C GLU A 663 49.21 -0.28 33.23
N LYS A 664 50.48 -0.21 33.63
CA LYS A 664 51.59 -0.71 32.80
C LYS A 664 51.44 -2.21 32.51
N LYS A 665 50.92 -3.00 33.46
CA LYS A 665 50.63 -4.42 33.25
C LYS A 665 49.44 -4.61 32.30
N LEU A 666 48.41 -3.79 32.42
CA LEU A 666 47.25 -3.87 31.52
C LEU A 666 47.62 -3.49 30.08
N VAL A 667 48.43 -2.44 29.89
CA VAL A 667 49.02 -2.09 28.59
C VAL A 667 49.82 -3.27 28.03
N GLU A 668 50.69 -3.88 28.85
CA GLU A 668 51.51 -5.03 28.43
C GLU A 668 50.64 -6.24 28.01
N LYS A 669 49.53 -6.49 28.71
CA LYS A 669 48.56 -7.54 28.37
C LYS A 669 47.90 -7.30 27.01
N PHE A 670 47.42 -6.08 26.75
CA PHE A 670 46.82 -5.73 25.45
C PHE A 670 47.84 -5.72 24.32
N GLU A 671 49.03 -5.15 24.54
CA GLU A 671 50.09 -5.14 23.54
C GLU A 671 50.49 -6.57 23.16
N ARG A 672 50.61 -7.46 24.15
CA ARG A 672 50.88 -8.86 23.89
C ARG A 672 49.76 -9.54 23.12
N LEU A 673 48.50 -9.34 23.50
CA LEU A 673 47.36 -9.92 22.80
C LEU A 673 47.34 -9.45 21.34
N LYS A 674 47.58 -8.14 21.11
CA LYS A 674 47.72 -7.53 19.79
C LYS A 674 48.85 -8.15 18.97
N GLU A 675 50.04 -8.32 19.54
CA GLU A 675 51.18 -8.97 18.84
C GLU A 675 50.88 -10.44 18.48
N LEU A 676 50.30 -11.20 19.42
CA LEU A 676 49.92 -12.59 19.18
C LEU A 676 48.85 -12.71 18.09
N PHE A 677 47.87 -11.80 18.11
CA PHE A 677 46.82 -11.71 17.10
C PHE A 677 47.39 -11.37 15.72
N SER A 678 48.17 -10.30 15.63
CA SER A 678 48.80 -9.85 14.37
C SER A 678 49.64 -10.97 13.74
N LYS A 679 50.44 -11.68 14.54
CA LYS A 679 51.21 -12.83 14.05
C LYS A 679 50.30 -13.97 13.55
N ALA A 680 49.24 -14.30 14.29
CA ALA A 680 48.30 -15.35 13.91
C ALA A 680 47.51 -15.01 12.64
N GLU A 681 47.17 -13.75 12.45
CA GLU A 681 46.55 -13.22 11.24
C GLU A 681 47.50 -13.32 10.04
N LYS A 682 48.75 -12.87 10.17
CA LYS A 682 49.77 -12.98 9.12
C LYS A 682 50.01 -14.42 8.68
N GLU A 683 50.19 -15.33 9.64
CA GLU A 683 50.30 -16.78 9.39
C GLU A 683 49.04 -17.32 8.69
N GLN A 684 47.85 -16.81 9.04
CA GLN A 684 46.59 -17.19 8.41
C GLN A 684 46.52 -16.71 6.95
N LYS A 685 46.90 -15.45 6.66
CA LYS A 685 46.93 -14.89 5.29
C LYS A 685 47.79 -15.74 4.35
N LEU A 686 49.00 -16.10 4.77
CA LEU A 686 49.87 -17.01 4.02
C LEU A 686 49.25 -18.41 3.87
N SER A 687 48.69 -18.96 4.95
CA SER A 687 48.03 -20.27 4.91
C SER A 687 46.82 -20.32 3.97
N THR A 688 46.03 -19.25 3.93
CA THR A 688 44.89 -19.10 3.03
C THR A 688 45.36 -19.10 1.58
N PHE A 689 46.35 -18.27 1.24
CA PHE A 689 46.89 -18.23 -0.13
C PHE A 689 47.44 -19.59 -0.58
N MET A 690 48.23 -20.28 0.26
CA MET A 690 48.73 -21.61 -0.08
C MET A 690 47.60 -22.62 -0.35
N LYS A 691 46.50 -22.58 0.42
CA LYS A 691 45.35 -23.47 0.22
C LYS A 691 44.56 -23.13 -1.04
N GLU A 692 44.35 -21.83 -1.29
CA GLU A 692 43.69 -21.37 -2.51
C GLU A 692 44.50 -21.79 -3.74
N LEU A 693 45.81 -21.56 -3.72
CA LEU A 693 46.71 -21.95 -4.79
C LEU A 693 46.74 -23.48 -4.97
N GLU A 694 46.71 -24.27 -3.89
CA GLU A 694 46.61 -25.73 -3.92
C GLU A 694 45.29 -26.22 -4.53
N PHE A 695 44.17 -25.56 -4.20
CA PHE A 695 42.87 -25.86 -4.78
C PHE A 695 42.81 -25.51 -6.27
N ILE A 696 43.31 -24.34 -6.65
CA ILE A 696 43.40 -23.91 -8.04
C ILE A 696 44.31 -24.84 -8.84
N LEU A 697 45.47 -25.20 -8.28
CA LEU A 697 46.39 -26.16 -8.88
C LEU A 697 45.70 -27.51 -9.11
N SER A 698 45.00 -28.05 -8.10
CA SER A 698 44.27 -29.32 -8.22
C SER A 698 43.21 -29.28 -9.32
N LYS A 699 42.47 -28.16 -9.42
CA LYS A 699 41.53 -27.93 -10.52
C LYS A 699 42.25 -27.82 -11.87
N GLN A 700 43.36 -27.11 -11.92
CA GLN A 700 44.13 -26.93 -13.15
C GLN A 700 44.70 -28.25 -13.67
N GLU A 701 45.21 -29.11 -12.78
CA GLU A 701 45.67 -30.47 -13.11
C GLU A 701 44.50 -31.35 -13.59
N PHE A 702 43.33 -31.28 -12.95
CA PHE A 702 42.13 -32.01 -13.40
C PHE A 702 41.66 -31.56 -14.79
N ILE A 703 41.59 -30.26 -15.04
CA ILE A 703 41.20 -29.72 -16.35
C ILE A 703 42.24 -30.13 -17.40
N ALA A 704 43.53 -30.07 -17.08
CA ALA A 704 44.60 -30.50 -17.97
C ALA A 704 44.51 -31.99 -18.33
N GLU A 705 44.27 -32.87 -17.36
CA GLU A 705 44.12 -34.32 -17.60
C GLU A 705 42.93 -34.63 -18.52
N ASN A 706 41.81 -33.91 -18.36
CA ASN A 706 40.65 -34.07 -19.24
C ASN A 706 40.86 -33.43 -20.62
N THR A 707 41.62 -32.33 -20.69
CA THR A 707 41.99 -31.67 -21.96
C THR A 707 42.95 -32.53 -22.79
N GLU A 708 43.89 -33.25 -22.14
CA GLU A 708 44.79 -34.21 -22.81
C GLU A 708 44.01 -35.34 -23.51
N LYS A 709 42.91 -35.76 -22.90
CA LYS A 709 42.02 -36.81 -23.41
C LYS A 709 40.96 -36.27 -24.38
N ALA A 710 40.85 -34.96 -24.53
CA ALA A 710 39.86 -34.32 -25.38
C ALA A 710 40.32 -34.28 -26.85
N ALA A 711 39.38 -34.51 -27.77
CA ALA A 711 39.60 -34.42 -29.20
C ALA A 711 39.05 -33.09 -29.75
N PRO A 712 39.66 -32.48 -30.78
CA PRO A 712 39.16 -31.26 -31.41
C PRO A 712 37.70 -31.35 -31.87
N GLU A 713 37.23 -32.56 -32.24
CA GLU A 713 35.87 -32.80 -32.72
C GLU A 713 34.82 -32.82 -31.59
N ASN A 714 35.22 -32.95 -30.32
CA ASN A 714 34.32 -33.01 -29.19
C ASN A 714 34.00 -31.60 -28.66
N THR A 715 33.20 -30.85 -29.43
CA THR A 715 32.89 -29.44 -29.17
C THR A 715 32.16 -29.21 -27.85
N GLU A 716 31.38 -30.17 -27.39
CA GLU A 716 30.62 -30.07 -26.14
C GLU A 716 31.55 -30.17 -24.92
N LEU A 717 32.42 -31.18 -24.89
CA LEU A 717 33.43 -31.34 -23.83
C LEU A 717 34.42 -30.16 -23.82
N ASN A 718 34.85 -29.69 -24.99
CA ASN A 718 35.75 -28.53 -25.08
C ASN A 718 35.09 -27.25 -24.54
N ALA A 719 33.80 -27.04 -24.81
CA ALA A 719 33.06 -25.91 -24.27
C ALA A 719 32.87 -26.00 -22.74
N GLU A 720 32.66 -27.19 -22.18
CA GLU A 720 32.60 -27.41 -20.74
C GLU A 720 33.96 -27.14 -20.07
N LEU A 721 35.04 -27.74 -20.60
CA LEU A 721 36.40 -27.51 -20.10
C LEU A 721 36.82 -26.05 -20.22
N ALA A 722 36.42 -25.34 -21.28
CA ALA A 722 36.66 -23.91 -21.43
C ALA A 722 36.01 -23.09 -20.30
N ARG A 723 34.76 -23.43 -19.93
CA ARG A 723 34.07 -22.78 -18.81
C ARG A 723 34.77 -23.06 -17.48
N GLU A 724 35.15 -24.31 -17.22
CA GLU A 724 35.89 -24.66 -15.99
C GLU A 724 37.26 -23.97 -15.94
N GLN A 725 37.97 -23.88 -17.07
CA GLN A 725 39.25 -23.20 -17.22
C GLN A 725 39.12 -21.69 -16.94
N LYS A 726 38.08 -21.06 -17.48
CA LYS A 726 37.80 -19.64 -17.23
C LYS A 726 37.51 -19.38 -15.75
N GLN A 727 36.70 -20.22 -15.11
CA GLN A 727 36.43 -20.13 -13.68
C GLN A 727 37.71 -20.32 -12.84
N ALA A 728 38.56 -21.28 -13.20
CA ALA A 728 39.85 -21.49 -12.55
C ALA A 728 40.76 -20.25 -12.69
N SER A 729 40.81 -19.65 -13.89
CA SER A 729 41.58 -18.44 -14.15
C SER A 729 41.09 -17.24 -13.33
N GLU A 730 39.78 -17.05 -13.21
CA GLU A 730 39.22 -15.97 -12.40
C GLU A 730 39.52 -16.15 -10.91
N ASN A 731 39.46 -17.38 -10.42
CA ASN A 731 39.83 -17.70 -9.03
C ASN A 731 41.33 -17.45 -8.78
N TYR A 732 42.18 -17.81 -9.74
CA TYR A 732 43.62 -17.50 -9.68
C TYR A 732 43.88 -16.00 -9.61
N ASP A 733 43.31 -15.20 -10.52
CA ASP A 733 43.52 -13.75 -10.55
C ASP A 733 43.12 -13.11 -9.21
N LYS A 734 42.01 -13.56 -8.61
CA LYS A 734 41.56 -13.11 -7.29
C LYS A 734 42.52 -13.50 -6.16
N ALA A 735 42.90 -14.77 -6.08
CA ALA A 735 43.82 -15.27 -5.06
C ALA A 735 45.19 -14.58 -5.16
N PHE A 736 45.69 -14.40 -6.38
CA PHE A 736 46.95 -13.73 -6.67
C PHE A 736 46.91 -12.24 -6.30
N ALA A 737 45.84 -11.53 -6.65
CA ALA A 737 45.66 -10.13 -6.25
C ALA A 737 45.59 -9.99 -4.72
N ASN A 738 44.95 -10.93 -4.02
CA ASN A 738 44.90 -10.90 -2.56
C ASN A 738 46.27 -11.17 -1.92
N PHE A 739 47.04 -12.10 -2.48
CA PHE A 739 48.41 -12.37 -2.07
C PHE A 739 49.33 -11.16 -2.29
N GLU A 740 49.24 -10.51 -3.45
CA GLU A 740 49.99 -9.29 -3.76
C GLU A 740 49.67 -8.17 -2.78
N LYS A 741 48.39 -7.95 -2.47
CA LYS A 741 47.94 -6.96 -1.49
C LYS A 741 48.51 -7.23 -0.09
N ASN A 742 48.56 -8.50 0.33
CA ASN A 742 48.95 -8.90 1.67
C ASN A 742 50.43 -9.30 1.80
N ILE A 743 51.25 -9.11 0.77
CA ILE A 743 52.66 -9.54 0.77
C ILE A 743 53.47 -8.87 1.88
N GLY A 744 53.20 -7.58 2.16
CA GLY A 744 53.89 -6.83 3.22
C GLY A 744 53.70 -7.47 4.60
N ASP A 745 52.47 -7.85 4.93
CA ASP A 745 52.12 -8.51 6.18
C ASP A 745 52.77 -9.89 6.30
N ILE A 746 52.78 -10.66 5.20
CA ILE A 746 53.41 -11.99 5.15
C ILE A 746 54.93 -11.87 5.34
N SER A 747 55.55 -10.83 4.78
CA SER A 747 56.98 -10.56 4.91
C SER A 747 57.41 -10.20 6.34
N GLU A 748 56.49 -9.86 7.23
CA GLU A 748 56.79 -9.61 8.64
C GLU A 748 56.83 -10.87 9.52
N ILE A 749 56.48 -12.06 8.98
CA ILE A 749 56.46 -13.32 9.76
C ILE A 749 57.88 -13.79 10.09
N SER A 750 58.74 -13.93 9.07
CA SER A 750 60.16 -14.27 9.20
C SER A 750 60.92 -13.94 7.91
N ASP A 751 62.25 -13.86 8.00
CA ASP A 751 63.11 -13.60 6.84
C ASP A 751 63.02 -14.72 5.78
N GLU A 752 62.87 -15.97 6.21
CA GLU A 752 62.71 -17.13 5.31
C GLU A 752 61.39 -17.08 4.54
N ILE A 753 60.30 -16.73 5.23
CA ILE A 753 58.97 -16.58 4.60
C ILE A 753 58.96 -15.37 3.67
N LYS A 754 59.54 -14.24 4.09
CA LYS A 754 59.67 -13.05 3.26
C LYS A 754 60.32 -13.38 1.92
N LYS A 755 61.48 -14.05 1.96
CA LYS A 755 62.20 -14.46 0.76
C LYS A 755 61.35 -15.35 -0.14
N ALA A 756 60.74 -16.39 0.42
CA ALA A 756 59.91 -17.32 -0.35
C ALA A 756 58.65 -16.65 -0.94
N ALA A 757 58.04 -15.71 -0.21
CA ALA A 757 56.85 -14.99 -0.64
C ALA A 757 57.14 -13.98 -1.75
N GLU A 758 58.23 -13.21 -1.62
CA GLU A 758 58.69 -12.27 -2.64
C GLU A 758 59.11 -13.01 -3.93
N GLU A 759 59.86 -14.12 -3.79
CA GLU A 759 60.22 -14.99 -4.92
C GLU A 759 58.98 -15.60 -5.60
N ALA A 760 58.00 -16.07 -4.82
CA ALA A 760 56.75 -16.60 -5.36
C ALA A 760 55.95 -15.54 -6.11
N LEU A 761 55.86 -14.32 -5.57
CA LEU A 761 55.15 -13.20 -6.20
C LEU A 761 55.79 -12.84 -7.55
N GLU A 762 57.11 -12.73 -7.60
CA GLU A 762 57.86 -12.40 -8.82
C GLU A 762 57.79 -13.53 -9.87
N SER A 763 57.96 -14.77 -9.43
CA SER A 763 57.91 -16.00 -10.24
C SER A 763 56.53 -16.16 -10.90
N LEU A 764 55.44 -16.07 -10.12
CA LEU A 764 54.07 -16.19 -10.62
C LEU A 764 53.68 -15.06 -11.61
N LYS A 765 54.21 -13.85 -11.44
CA LYS A 765 54.05 -12.74 -12.41
C LYS A 765 54.83 -12.99 -13.69
N THR A 766 56.10 -13.40 -13.56
CA THR A 766 56.98 -13.62 -14.71
C THR A 766 56.52 -14.76 -15.58
N ASP A 767 56.00 -15.83 -14.95
CA ASP A 767 55.45 -16.98 -15.65
C ASP A 767 54.07 -16.70 -16.29
N ASP A 768 53.47 -15.53 -16.05
CA ASP A 768 52.16 -15.09 -16.57
C ASP A 768 51.06 -16.16 -16.37
N VAL A 769 51.01 -16.79 -15.19
CA VAL A 769 50.09 -17.92 -14.92
C VAL A 769 48.64 -17.58 -15.27
N GLY A 770 48.16 -16.39 -14.86
CA GLY A 770 46.81 -15.92 -15.20
C GLY A 770 46.59 -15.76 -16.70
N GLY A 771 47.57 -15.20 -17.43
CA GLY A 771 47.50 -15.07 -18.89
C GLY A 771 47.52 -16.43 -19.60
N ARG A 772 48.29 -17.41 -19.12
CA ARG A 772 48.32 -18.79 -19.64
C ARG A 772 46.99 -19.50 -19.43
N MET A 773 46.42 -19.39 -18.24
CA MET A 773 45.10 -19.95 -17.93
C MET A 773 44.00 -19.36 -18.84
N LYS A 774 44.06 -18.07 -19.17
CA LYS A 774 43.16 -17.43 -20.14
C LYS A 774 43.37 -17.95 -21.56
N LYS A 775 44.62 -18.04 -22.02
CA LYS A 775 44.96 -18.61 -23.33
C LYS A 775 44.50 -20.06 -23.48
N ALA A 776 44.58 -20.85 -22.39
CA ALA A 776 44.03 -22.20 -22.36
C ALA A 776 42.51 -22.23 -22.54
N GLY A 777 41.78 -21.33 -21.86
CA GLY A 777 40.34 -21.18 -22.05
C GLY A 777 39.99 -20.82 -23.49
N ASP A 778 40.66 -19.83 -24.07
CA ASP A 778 40.49 -19.41 -25.47
C ASP A 778 40.82 -20.53 -26.46
N GLY A 779 41.84 -21.36 -26.15
CA GLY A 779 42.22 -22.52 -26.95
C GLY A 779 41.12 -23.58 -26.97
N LEU A 780 40.53 -23.88 -25.80
CA LEU A 780 39.40 -24.79 -25.67
C LEU A 780 38.15 -24.28 -26.39
N GLU A 781 37.82 -22.98 -26.27
CA GLU A 781 36.68 -22.38 -27.01
C GLU A 781 36.87 -22.47 -28.54
N LYS A 782 38.12 -22.43 -29.01
CA LYS A 782 38.48 -22.58 -30.43
C LYS A 782 38.66 -24.04 -30.85
N ASN A 783 38.36 -25.01 -29.99
CA ASN A 783 38.55 -26.45 -30.21
C ASN A 783 40.01 -26.84 -30.54
N ASP A 784 40.98 -26.18 -29.90
CA ASP A 784 42.41 -26.52 -29.97
C ASP A 784 42.92 -27.03 -28.61
N PRO A 785 42.51 -28.26 -28.20
CA PRO A 785 42.87 -28.82 -26.89
C PRO A 785 44.38 -29.04 -26.74
N GLY A 786 45.12 -29.24 -27.84
CA GLY A 786 46.57 -29.42 -27.82
C GLY A 786 47.30 -28.18 -27.31
N LYS A 787 47.01 -27.00 -27.87
CA LYS A 787 47.59 -25.74 -27.36
C LYS A 787 47.08 -25.39 -25.97
N ALA A 788 45.83 -25.69 -25.67
CA ALA A 788 45.28 -25.45 -24.34
C ALA A 788 46.01 -26.27 -23.28
N PHE A 789 46.24 -27.56 -23.53
CA PHE A 789 46.96 -28.45 -22.63
C PHE A 789 48.37 -27.96 -22.29
N ASP A 790 49.13 -27.49 -23.29
CA ASP A 790 50.49 -26.97 -23.07
C ASP A 790 50.50 -25.76 -22.12
N GLU A 791 49.55 -24.83 -22.28
CA GLU A 791 49.43 -23.65 -21.40
C GLU A 791 48.96 -24.02 -20.00
N GLN A 792 48.00 -24.96 -19.89
CA GLN A 792 47.51 -25.47 -18.61
C GLN A 792 48.62 -26.15 -17.80
N LYS A 793 49.44 -26.96 -18.47
CA LYS A 793 50.56 -27.66 -17.85
C LYS A 793 51.62 -26.68 -17.33
N GLN A 794 51.98 -25.68 -18.12
CA GLN A 794 52.94 -24.65 -17.69
C GLN A 794 52.40 -23.82 -16.51
N ALA A 795 51.11 -23.47 -16.52
CA ALA A 795 50.45 -22.82 -15.39
C ALA A 795 50.49 -23.70 -14.12
N ALA A 796 50.15 -24.99 -14.24
CA ALA A 796 50.19 -25.95 -13.13
C ALA A 796 51.61 -26.12 -12.56
N GLU A 797 52.62 -26.28 -13.42
CA GLU A 797 54.02 -26.42 -13.00
C GLU A 797 54.52 -25.19 -12.22
N SER A 798 54.19 -23.98 -12.69
CA SER A 798 54.57 -22.75 -11.98
C SER A 798 53.86 -22.63 -10.63
N MET A 799 52.53 -22.86 -10.59
CA MET A 799 51.78 -22.84 -9.33
C MET A 799 52.32 -23.84 -8.33
N LYS A 800 52.61 -25.07 -8.76
CA LYS A 800 53.17 -26.15 -7.94
C LYS A 800 54.53 -25.80 -7.36
N LYS A 801 55.46 -25.33 -8.21
CA LYS A 801 56.80 -24.90 -7.78
C LYS A 801 56.74 -23.84 -6.68
N ASN A 802 55.91 -22.81 -6.88
CA ASN A 802 55.79 -21.71 -5.92
C ASN A 802 55.07 -22.14 -4.64
N LEU A 803 54.02 -22.97 -4.75
CA LEU A 803 53.33 -23.56 -3.61
C LEU A 803 54.27 -24.41 -2.75
N ASP A 804 55.09 -25.27 -3.36
CA ASP A 804 56.04 -26.13 -2.65
C ASP A 804 57.12 -25.30 -1.95
N ALA A 805 57.61 -24.23 -2.59
CA ALA A 805 58.57 -23.31 -1.98
C ALA A 805 57.99 -22.60 -0.74
N LEU A 806 56.74 -22.12 -0.83
CA LEU A 806 56.04 -21.50 0.29
C LEU A 806 55.78 -22.49 1.42
N LYS A 807 55.28 -23.69 1.11
CA LYS A 807 55.05 -24.77 2.10
C LYS A 807 56.35 -25.11 2.83
N LYS A 808 57.45 -25.28 2.09
CA LYS A 808 58.77 -25.58 2.65
C LYS A 808 59.25 -24.46 3.57
N ALA A 809 59.20 -23.20 3.13
CA ALA A 809 59.62 -22.06 3.96
C ALA A 809 58.76 -21.94 5.23
N PHE A 810 57.46 -22.17 5.11
CA PHE A 810 56.54 -22.15 6.25
C PHE A 810 56.81 -23.29 7.25
N ASP A 811 57.11 -24.49 6.78
CA ASP A 811 57.44 -25.62 7.65
C ASP A 811 58.82 -25.47 8.30
N GLU A 812 59.82 -24.95 7.58
CA GLU A 812 61.14 -24.59 8.14
C GLU A 812 61.00 -23.53 9.23
N PHE A 813 60.17 -22.50 9.00
CA PHE A 813 59.83 -21.50 10.02
C PHE A 813 59.23 -22.14 11.26
N LYS A 814 58.23 -23.02 11.12
CA LYS A 814 57.58 -23.68 12.25
C LYS A 814 58.56 -24.51 13.07
N GLU A 815 59.41 -25.30 12.43
CA GLU A 815 60.40 -26.15 13.10
C GLU A 815 61.47 -25.31 13.81
N LYS A 816 62.00 -24.28 13.14
CA LYS A 816 62.96 -23.35 13.72
C LYS A 816 62.36 -22.63 14.93
N ASN A 817 61.14 -22.11 14.81
CA ASN A 817 60.48 -21.42 15.91
C ASN A 817 60.23 -22.37 17.10
N LYS A 818 59.89 -23.64 16.86
CA LYS A 818 59.75 -24.65 17.93
C LYS A 818 61.06 -24.83 18.67
N LYS A 819 62.15 -25.03 17.93
CA LYS A 819 63.48 -25.27 18.46
C LYS A 819 63.98 -24.08 19.28
N ASP A 820 63.83 -22.86 18.76
CA ASP A 820 64.24 -21.63 19.44
C ASP A 820 63.47 -21.43 20.75
N LEU A 821 62.16 -21.71 20.75
CA LEU A 821 61.34 -21.65 21.96
C LEU A 821 61.74 -22.72 22.98
N LEU A 822 61.97 -23.98 22.55
CA LEU A 822 62.41 -25.06 23.44
C LEU A 822 63.76 -24.75 24.08
N GLU A 823 64.70 -24.19 23.31
CA GLU A 823 66.00 -23.76 23.82
C GLU A 823 65.86 -22.63 24.84
N ALA A 824 65.05 -21.61 24.54
CA ALA A 824 64.82 -20.48 25.44
C ALA A 824 64.16 -20.93 26.76
N ILE A 825 63.12 -21.77 26.70
CA ILE A 825 62.46 -22.33 27.89
C ILE A 825 63.41 -23.25 28.67
N SER A 826 64.18 -24.11 27.99
CA SER A 826 65.18 -24.96 28.66
C SER A 826 66.22 -24.13 29.42
N LYS A 827 66.68 -23.01 28.84
CA LYS A 827 67.59 -22.07 29.49
C LYS A 827 66.95 -21.42 30.72
N LEU A 828 65.67 -21.05 30.65
CA LEU A 828 64.91 -20.53 31.79
C LEU A 828 64.76 -21.57 32.90
N ILE A 829 64.42 -22.82 32.57
CA ILE A 829 64.33 -23.93 33.53
C ILE A 829 65.67 -24.12 34.25
N LYS A 830 66.78 -24.21 33.51
CA LYS A 830 68.12 -24.36 34.09
C LYS A 830 68.46 -23.23 35.05
N ARG A 831 68.18 -21.98 34.66
CA ARG A 831 68.38 -20.79 35.50
C ARG A 831 67.50 -20.80 36.74
N SER A 832 66.24 -21.17 36.61
CA SER A 832 65.27 -21.18 37.71
C SER A 832 65.51 -22.34 38.70
N ILE A 833 66.00 -23.49 38.23
CA ILE A 833 66.49 -24.59 39.09
C ILE A 833 67.75 -24.15 39.85
N ALA A 834 68.72 -23.52 39.18
CA ALA A 834 69.90 -22.98 39.84
C ALA A 834 69.53 -21.93 40.90
N MET A 835 68.57 -21.06 40.58
CA MET A 835 68.00 -20.08 41.51
C MET A 835 67.36 -20.77 42.73
N SER A 836 66.60 -21.85 42.53
CA SER A 836 66.00 -22.63 43.62
C SER A 836 67.06 -23.26 44.54
N ALA A 837 68.11 -23.85 43.98
CA ALA A 837 69.20 -24.44 44.76
C ALA A 837 69.96 -23.39 45.57
N PHE A 838 70.19 -22.21 44.97
CA PHE A 838 70.88 -21.11 45.62
C PHE A 838 70.03 -20.47 46.73
N GLU A 839 68.72 -20.31 46.53
CA GLU A 839 67.80 -19.87 47.59
C GLU A 839 67.75 -20.86 48.75
N MET A 840 67.86 -22.16 48.48
CA MET A 840 67.93 -23.16 49.54
C MET A 840 69.23 -23.07 50.36
N ASP A 841 70.35 -22.69 49.75
CA ASP A 841 71.59 -22.39 50.47
C ASP A 841 71.43 -21.16 51.37
N ILE A 842 70.77 -20.10 50.88
CA ILE A 842 70.43 -18.90 51.69
C ILE A 842 69.56 -19.30 52.91
N LEU A 843 68.53 -20.13 52.71
CA LEU A 843 67.69 -20.64 53.81
C LEU A 843 68.49 -21.43 54.85
N ASN A 844 69.42 -22.28 54.41
CA ASN A 844 70.31 -23.01 55.31
C ASN A 844 71.24 -22.07 56.10
N GLU A 845 71.69 -20.97 55.49
CA GLU A 845 72.47 -19.94 56.18
C GLU A 845 71.63 -19.18 57.21
N PHE A 846 70.36 -18.86 56.92
CA PHE A 846 69.45 -18.28 57.90
C PHE A 846 69.24 -19.19 59.12
N GLU A 847 69.12 -20.51 58.95
CA GLU A 847 69.05 -21.47 60.07
C GLU A 847 70.35 -21.50 60.89
N ARG A 848 71.53 -21.38 60.24
CA ARG A 848 72.81 -21.23 60.96
C ARG A 848 72.85 -19.95 61.78
N VAL A 849 72.32 -18.84 61.27
CA VAL A 849 72.24 -17.55 61.98
C VAL A 849 71.32 -17.63 63.20
N LYS A 850 70.21 -18.35 63.10
CA LYS A 850 69.26 -18.58 64.22
C LYS A 850 69.91 -19.34 65.39
N GLY A 851 70.92 -20.15 65.12
CA GLY A 851 71.73 -20.85 66.13
C GLY A 851 72.81 -19.98 66.81
N LEU A 852 73.03 -18.74 66.36
CA LEU A 852 74.02 -17.82 66.94
C LEU A 852 73.38 -16.88 67.98
N MET A 853 74.11 -16.53 69.05
CA MET A 853 73.66 -15.52 70.03
C MET A 853 73.52 -14.12 69.41
N LYS A 854 72.47 -13.39 69.82
CA LYS A 854 72.09 -12.02 69.37
C LYS A 854 73.19 -10.93 69.58
N PRO A 855 73.12 -9.77 68.90
CA PRO A 855 74.22 -9.22 68.09
C PRO A 855 75.25 -8.28 68.74
N ALA A 856 75.36 -8.16 70.06
CA ALA A 856 76.12 -7.01 70.58
C ALA A 856 77.63 -7.03 70.22
N THR A 857 78.24 -8.19 69.97
CA THR A 857 79.71 -8.31 69.72
C THR A 857 80.14 -9.52 68.87
N ASN A 858 79.22 -10.17 68.13
CA ASN A 858 79.57 -11.39 67.38
C ASN A 858 79.93 -11.07 65.92
N ASP A 859 81.22 -10.90 65.62
CA ASP A 859 81.72 -10.66 64.25
C ASP A 859 81.25 -11.72 63.24
N ARG A 860 81.10 -12.98 63.69
CA ARG A 860 80.62 -14.08 62.85
C ARG A 860 79.14 -13.92 62.45
N PHE A 861 78.33 -13.31 63.31
CA PHE A 861 76.93 -13.01 63.01
C PHE A 861 76.82 -11.94 61.90
N VAL A 862 77.61 -10.87 62.00
CA VAL A 862 77.64 -9.79 61.00
C VAL A 862 78.16 -10.28 59.65
N GLN A 863 79.30 -11.00 59.64
CA GLN A 863 79.86 -11.59 58.41
C GLN A 863 78.89 -12.54 57.71
N THR A 864 78.11 -13.33 58.46
CA THR A 864 77.13 -14.24 57.86
C THR A 864 75.93 -13.49 57.26
N LEU A 865 75.49 -12.40 57.90
CA LEU A 865 74.43 -11.55 57.34
C LEU A 865 74.87 -10.80 56.08
N ASP A 866 76.11 -10.31 56.05
CA ASP A 866 76.66 -9.66 54.85
C ASP A 866 76.79 -10.66 53.69
N ALA A 867 77.22 -11.90 53.97
CA ALA A 867 77.25 -12.98 52.98
C ALA A 867 75.85 -13.34 52.45
N ILE A 868 74.85 -13.44 53.33
CA ILE A 868 73.45 -13.65 52.94
C ILE A 868 72.96 -12.49 52.06
N SER A 869 73.30 -11.25 52.42
CA SER A 869 72.91 -10.04 51.67
C SER A 869 73.52 -10.03 50.26
N GLU A 870 74.80 -10.37 50.14
CA GLU A 870 75.49 -10.47 48.85
C GLU A 870 74.87 -11.56 47.96
N LYS A 871 74.62 -12.74 48.53
CA LYS A 871 73.91 -13.84 47.86
C LYS A 871 72.51 -13.41 47.40
N CYS A 872 71.74 -12.75 48.27
CA CYS A 872 70.41 -12.23 47.94
C CYS A 872 70.45 -11.21 46.79
N LEU A 873 71.51 -10.42 46.64
CA LEU A 873 71.67 -9.49 45.52
C LEU A 873 71.99 -10.22 44.20
N GLU A 874 72.87 -11.22 44.25
CA GLU A 874 73.22 -12.02 43.07
C GLU A 874 71.97 -12.72 42.50
N ILE A 875 71.23 -13.41 43.36
CA ILE A 875 70.01 -14.12 42.96
C ILE A 875 68.89 -13.17 42.54
N SER A 876 68.82 -11.97 43.13
CA SER A 876 67.87 -10.93 42.70
C SER A 876 68.10 -10.52 41.24
N ASN A 877 69.36 -10.40 40.81
CA ASN A 877 69.68 -10.12 39.40
C ASN A 877 69.24 -11.28 38.48
N VAL A 878 69.49 -12.52 38.88
CA VAL A 878 69.02 -13.72 38.14
C VAL A 878 67.50 -13.72 38.00
N SER A 879 66.77 -13.42 39.08
CA SER A 879 65.30 -13.35 39.05
C SER A 879 64.79 -12.27 38.07
N ARG A 880 65.49 -11.14 37.97
CA ARG A 880 65.15 -10.05 37.04
C ARG A 880 65.40 -10.45 35.60
N GLU A 881 66.49 -11.16 35.32
CA GLU A 881 66.77 -11.71 33.99
C GLU A 881 65.70 -12.72 33.57
N ILE A 882 65.30 -13.63 34.47
CA ILE A 882 64.23 -14.59 34.21
C ILE A 882 62.91 -13.87 33.90
N ALA A 883 62.55 -12.88 34.70
CA ALA A 883 61.32 -12.10 34.48
C ALA A 883 61.35 -11.35 33.14
N ALA A 884 62.46 -10.70 32.80
CA ALA A 884 62.62 -9.99 31.53
C ALA A 884 62.54 -10.93 30.32
N GLU A 885 63.15 -12.10 30.42
CA GLU A 885 63.13 -13.10 29.35
C GLU A 885 61.75 -13.74 29.20
N LEU A 886 61.03 -14.01 30.29
CA LEU A 886 59.63 -14.44 30.26
C LEU A 886 58.72 -13.41 29.58
N THR A 887 58.85 -12.14 29.93
CA THR A 887 58.14 -11.05 29.25
C THR A 887 58.44 -11.04 27.75
N ARG A 888 59.71 -11.16 27.37
CA ARG A 888 60.13 -11.22 25.96
C ARG A 888 59.51 -12.40 25.21
N LEU A 889 59.56 -13.59 25.80
CA LEU A 889 59.00 -14.81 25.19
C LEU A 889 57.47 -14.79 25.16
N SER A 890 56.81 -14.12 26.10
CA SER A 890 55.33 -14.00 26.13
C SER A 890 54.77 -13.33 24.88
N LYS A 891 55.53 -12.43 24.24
CA LYS A 891 55.17 -11.83 22.94
C LYS A 891 55.34 -12.79 21.76
N LYS A 892 56.05 -13.90 21.94
CA LYS A 892 56.36 -14.90 20.90
C LYS A 892 55.52 -16.17 20.99
N THR A 893 55.02 -16.51 22.18
CA THR A 893 54.21 -17.71 22.43
C THR A 893 52.97 -17.40 23.25
N ILE A 894 51.88 -18.08 22.92
CA ILE A 894 50.63 -18.04 23.69
C ILE A 894 50.77 -18.73 25.07
N LEU A 895 51.75 -19.63 25.23
CA LEU A 895 51.89 -20.52 26.40
C LEU A 895 52.37 -19.80 27.66
N ILE A 896 53.11 -18.70 27.53
CA ILE A 896 53.63 -17.94 28.70
C ILE A 896 52.65 -16.84 29.04
N ASP A 897 51.62 -17.10 29.86
CA ASP A 897 50.55 -16.15 30.19
C ASP A 897 50.98 -15.02 31.16
N SER A 898 50.02 -14.23 31.64
CA SER A 898 50.28 -13.18 32.65
C SER A 898 50.60 -13.73 34.03
N ASN A 899 50.14 -14.93 34.37
CA ASN A 899 50.42 -15.56 35.66
C ASN A 899 51.89 -15.95 35.76
N ASN A 900 52.47 -16.50 34.68
CA ASN A 900 53.90 -16.83 34.65
C ASN A 900 54.77 -15.59 34.94
N ILE A 901 54.45 -14.47 34.29
CA ILE A 901 55.15 -13.19 34.49
C ILE A 901 54.89 -12.65 35.90
N ALA A 902 53.66 -12.77 36.41
CA ALA A 902 53.30 -12.29 37.74
C ALA A 902 54.07 -13.01 38.85
N VAL A 903 54.24 -14.34 38.75
CA VAL A 903 55.04 -15.15 39.68
C VAL A 903 56.51 -14.73 39.63
N ALA A 904 57.10 -14.62 38.43
CA ALA A 904 58.47 -14.14 38.27
C ALA A 904 58.67 -12.73 38.83
N GLY A 905 57.73 -11.82 38.57
CA GLY A 905 57.75 -10.46 39.13
C GLY A 905 57.55 -10.41 40.64
N ALA A 906 56.80 -11.36 41.23
CA ALA A 906 56.66 -11.48 42.68
C ALA A 906 57.99 -11.84 43.33
N ILE A 907 58.72 -12.81 42.76
CA ILE A 907 60.07 -13.19 43.20
C ILE A 907 61.01 -11.98 43.21
N VAL A 908 61.03 -11.20 42.11
CA VAL A 908 61.84 -9.96 42.01
C VAL A 908 61.50 -8.96 43.11
N ARG A 909 60.20 -8.73 43.37
CA ARG A 909 59.74 -7.80 44.42
C ARG A 909 60.10 -8.30 45.82
N GLN A 910 59.96 -9.59 46.08
CA GLN A 910 60.30 -10.18 47.38
C GLN A 910 61.81 -10.07 47.65
N PHE A 911 62.66 -10.35 46.67
CA PHE A 911 64.10 -10.12 46.81
C PHE A 911 64.45 -8.65 47.09
N ALA A 912 63.75 -7.70 46.45
CA ALA A 912 63.96 -6.27 46.71
C ALA A 912 63.60 -5.85 48.16
N GLN A 913 62.70 -6.58 48.82
CA GLN A 913 62.31 -6.35 50.21
C GLN A 913 63.30 -6.97 51.23
N ILE A 914 64.08 -7.98 50.84
CA ILE A 914 65.05 -8.61 51.75
C ILE A 914 66.15 -7.64 52.18
N LYS A 915 66.68 -6.83 51.25
CA LYS A 915 67.79 -5.91 51.54
C LYS A 915 67.52 -4.93 52.70
N PRO A 916 66.40 -4.18 52.73
CA PRO A 916 66.09 -3.32 53.87
C PRO A 916 65.87 -4.11 55.16
N MET A 917 65.24 -5.29 55.10
CA MET A 917 65.06 -6.16 56.28
C MET A 917 66.39 -6.61 56.88
N LEU A 918 67.37 -6.96 56.05
CA LEU A 918 68.71 -7.31 56.51
C LEU A 918 69.43 -6.09 57.11
N ALA A 919 69.29 -4.90 56.52
CA ALA A 919 69.85 -3.66 57.04
C ALA A 919 69.24 -3.24 58.39
N GLU A 920 67.95 -3.46 58.58
CA GLU A 920 67.20 -3.21 59.82
C GLU A 920 67.35 -4.36 60.85
N ARG A 921 68.13 -5.40 60.50
CA ARG A 921 68.41 -6.59 61.33
C ARG A 921 67.17 -7.43 61.64
N GLU A 922 66.15 -7.39 60.79
CA GLU A 922 64.93 -8.20 60.86
C GLU A 922 65.13 -9.62 60.29
N PHE A 923 66.10 -10.37 60.81
CA PHE A 923 66.51 -11.66 60.23
C PHE A 923 65.39 -12.71 60.20
N THR A 924 64.50 -12.76 61.19
CA THR A 924 63.35 -13.69 61.19
C THR A 924 62.38 -13.39 60.04
N ASN A 925 62.14 -12.11 59.76
CA ASN A 925 61.25 -11.69 58.68
C ASN A 925 61.91 -11.96 57.32
N ALA A 926 63.22 -11.69 57.19
CA ALA A 926 64.00 -12.01 56.00
C ALA A 926 64.02 -13.51 55.70
N ALA A 927 64.20 -14.37 56.71
CA ALA A 927 64.16 -15.83 56.57
C ALA A 927 62.76 -16.34 56.14
N ASN A 928 61.70 -15.81 56.76
CA ASN A 928 60.33 -16.15 56.35
C ASN A 928 60.03 -15.74 54.90
N LEU A 929 60.50 -14.55 54.50
CA LEU A 929 60.33 -14.06 53.13
C LEU A 929 61.14 -14.89 52.13
N SER A 930 62.36 -15.28 52.47
CA SER A 930 63.18 -16.22 51.70
C SER A 930 62.48 -17.58 51.52
N GLY A 931 61.78 -18.07 52.54
CA GLY A 931 60.94 -19.28 52.44
C GLY A 931 59.80 -19.12 51.42
N GLN A 932 59.16 -17.95 51.37
CA GLN A 932 58.12 -17.64 50.38
C GLN A 932 58.71 -17.51 48.96
N ILE A 933 59.91 -16.95 48.84
CA ILE A 933 60.63 -16.86 47.57
C ILE A 933 60.91 -18.26 47.05
N TYR A 934 61.48 -19.15 47.87
CA TYR A 934 61.73 -20.54 47.49
C TYR A 934 60.47 -21.27 46.99
N TYR A 935 59.34 -21.06 47.66
CA TYR A 935 58.04 -21.58 47.24
C TYR A 935 57.61 -21.03 45.86
N ASN A 936 57.72 -19.72 45.63
CA ASN A 936 57.37 -19.09 44.36
C ASN A 936 58.30 -19.53 43.22
N ILE A 937 59.60 -19.72 43.49
CA ILE A 937 60.55 -20.28 42.51
C ILE A 937 60.12 -21.70 42.13
N SER A 938 59.67 -22.50 43.09
CA SER A 938 59.19 -23.85 42.84
C SER A 938 57.94 -23.87 41.94
N ILE A 939 57.00 -22.95 42.18
CA ILE A 939 55.84 -22.74 41.28
C ILE A 939 56.30 -22.37 39.87
N LEU A 940 57.24 -21.41 39.76
CA LEU A 940 57.77 -20.98 38.47
C LEU A 940 58.44 -22.14 37.72
N ASN A 941 59.19 -22.99 38.42
CA ASN A 941 59.80 -24.19 37.83
C ASN A 941 58.74 -25.15 37.26
N MET A 942 57.66 -25.42 38.01
CA MET A 942 56.57 -26.27 37.53
C MET A 942 55.90 -25.68 36.28
N MET A 943 55.59 -24.38 36.31
CA MET A 943 55.00 -23.68 35.17
C MET A 943 55.89 -23.74 33.92
N LEU A 944 57.21 -23.53 34.08
CA LEU A 944 58.16 -23.61 32.97
C LEU A 944 58.27 -25.02 32.40
N LEU A 945 58.22 -26.06 33.24
CA LEU A 945 58.19 -27.46 32.81
C LEU A 945 56.90 -27.79 32.06
N ASP A 946 55.75 -27.32 32.54
CA ASP A 946 54.48 -27.52 31.83
C ASP A 946 54.48 -26.89 30.44
N ILE A 947 54.99 -25.65 30.34
CA ILE A 947 55.19 -24.95 29.07
C ILE A 947 56.12 -25.74 28.16
N TYR A 948 57.26 -26.20 28.69
CA TYR A 948 58.22 -27.02 27.95
C TYR A 948 57.57 -28.29 27.41
N ASP A 949 56.82 -29.01 28.25
CA ASP A 949 56.20 -30.26 27.83
C ASP A 949 55.07 -30.03 26.82
N ILE A 950 54.28 -28.95 26.95
CA ILE A 950 53.25 -28.58 25.94
C ILE A 950 53.91 -28.28 24.59
N LEU A 951 55.00 -27.51 24.61
CA LEU A 951 55.76 -27.15 23.42
C LEU A 951 56.48 -28.37 22.82
N ASN A 952 56.96 -29.29 23.65
CA ASN A 952 57.61 -30.51 23.16
C ASN A 952 56.59 -31.45 22.50
N SER A 953 55.38 -31.56 23.09
CA SER A 953 54.28 -32.35 22.54
C SER A 953 53.55 -31.69 21.36
N SER A 954 53.78 -30.40 21.09
CA SER A 954 53.20 -29.74 19.93
C SER A 954 53.82 -30.30 18.65
N LYS A 955 53.03 -30.39 17.58
CA LYS A 955 53.53 -30.88 16.29
C LYS A 955 54.59 -29.94 15.70
N SER A 956 54.42 -28.64 15.89
CA SER A 956 55.33 -27.62 15.38
C SER A 956 55.41 -26.42 16.33
N GLY A 957 56.20 -25.41 15.96
CA GLY A 957 56.38 -24.16 16.70
C GLY A 957 55.34 -23.08 16.37
N SER A 958 54.35 -23.36 15.52
CA SER A 958 53.26 -22.42 15.26
C SER A 958 52.44 -22.16 16.53
N ASN A 959 51.85 -20.97 16.66
CA ASN A 959 50.96 -20.67 17.79
C ASN A 959 49.72 -21.60 17.81
N MET A 960 49.28 -22.06 16.64
CA MET A 960 48.18 -23.02 16.50
C MET A 960 48.51 -24.39 17.10
N ASP A 961 49.66 -24.97 16.74
CA ASP A 961 50.04 -26.29 17.27
C ASP A 961 50.30 -26.25 18.78
N GLN A 962 50.77 -25.10 19.28
CA GLN A 962 50.88 -24.85 20.72
C GLN A 962 49.51 -24.83 21.40
N LEU A 963 48.51 -24.14 20.81
CA LEU A 963 47.15 -24.04 21.36
C LEU A 963 46.48 -25.42 21.40
N MET A 964 46.56 -26.17 20.30
CA MET A 964 45.98 -27.51 20.21
C MET A 964 46.64 -28.47 21.21
N SER A 965 47.96 -28.37 21.38
CA SER A 965 48.69 -29.13 22.39
C SER A 965 48.25 -28.76 23.81
N MET A 966 48.07 -27.46 24.09
CA MET A 966 47.57 -26.95 25.37
C MET A 966 46.15 -27.45 25.67
N ILE A 967 45.21 -27.31 24.73
CA ILE A 967 43.82 -27.78 24.87
C ILE A 967 43.80 -29.29 25.10
N LYS A 968 44.57 -30.05 24.32
CA LYS A 968 44.67 -31.51 24.49
C LYS A 968 45.16 -31.87 25.88
N LYS A 969 46.20 -31.19 26.37
CA LYS A 969 46.71 -31.41 27.73
C LYS A 969 45.70 -31.03 28.81
N GLN A 970 45.02 -29.91 28.67
CA GLN A 970 43.97 -29.50 29.62
C GLN A 970 42.82 -30.50 29.65
N ALA A 971 42.40 -31.01 28.48
CA ALA A 971 41.39 -32.06 28.39
C ALA A 971 41.85 -33.36 29.06
N GLU A 972 43.10 -33.79 28.84
CA GLU A 972 43.69 -34.96 29.51
C GLU A 972 43.82 -34.77 31.03
N ALA A 973 44.18 -33.57 31.48
CA ALA A 973 44.28 -33.22 32.90
C ALA A 973 42.89 -33.22 33.55
N GLN A 974 41.88 -32.62 32.89
CA GLN A 974 40.50 -32.63 33.35
C GLN A 974 39.93 -34.04 33.36
N ALA A 975 40.23 -34.87 32.35
CA ALA A 975 39.83 -36.28 32.33
C ALA A 975 40.46 -37.07 33.49
N ARG A 976 41.75 -36.83 33.79
CA ARG A 976 42.43 -37.41 34.95
C ARG A 976 41.82 -36.95 36.27
N LEU A 977 41.51 -35.66 36.42
CA LEU A 977 40.88 -35.13 37.63
C LEU A 977 39.45 -35.68 37.80
N ASN A 978 38.69 -35.79 36.71
CA ASN A 978 37.36 -36.42 36.71
C ASN A 978 37.45 -37.90 37.09
N ALA A 979 38.46 -38.63 36.58
CA ALA A 979 38.72 -40.01 36.94
C ALA A 979 39.13 -40.17 38.41
N LYS A 980 40.01 -39.30 38.92
CA LYS A 980 40.44 -39.26 40.33
C LYS A 980 39.28 -38.93 41.26
N THR A 981 38.45 -37.95 40.89
CA THR A 981 37.22 -37.60 41.62
C THR A 981 36.25 -38.78 41.64
N LYS A 982 36.09 -39.47 40.51
CA LYS A 982 35.24 -40.67 40.40
C LYS A 982 35.77 -41.85 41.22
N ASP A 983 37.09 -42.05 41.25
CA ASP A 983 37.73 -43.10 42.06
C ASP A 983 37.63 -42.79 43.56
N MET A 984 37.84 -41.52 43.94
CA MET A 984 37.60 -41.05 45.31
C MET A 984 36.14 -41.25 45.71
N MET A 985 35.18 -40.87 44.86
CA MET A 985 33.74 -41.09 45.09
C MET A 985 33.37 -42.59 45.19
N LYS A 986 34.05 -43.46 44.44
CA LYS A 986 33.85 -44.92 44.52
C LYS A 986 34.40 -45.52 45.81
N LYS A 987 35.65 -45.21 46.20
CA LYS A 987 36.27 -45.65 47.46
C LYS A 987 35.52 -45.13 48.68
N ALA A 988 34.94 -43.94 48.52
CA ALA A 988 34.05 -43.33 49.47
C ALA A 988 32.76 -44.21 49.57
N GLY A 989 32.13 -44.59 48.45
CA GLY A 989 30.89 -45.40 48.45
C GLY A 989 30.97 -46.82 49.06
N GLU A 990 32.16 -47.41 49.23
CA GLU A 990 32.31 -48.78 49.75
C GLU A 990 32.22 -48.90 51.29
N ASN A 991 32.23 -47.79 52.05
CA ASN A 991 32.24 -47.81 53.53
C ASN A 991 31.11 -47.01 54.22
N GLY A 992 30.00 -46.73 53.53
CA GLY A 992 28.94 -45.88 54.08
C GLY A 992 29.35 -44.40 54.14
N MET A 993 28.36 -43.51 54.13
CA MET A 993 28.47 -42.08 53.75
C MET A 993 29.82 -41.41 54.07
N PRO A 994 30.56 -40.93 53.05
CA PRO A 994 31.90 -40.39 53.25
C PRO A 994 31.85 -38.89 53.05
N GLN A 995 32.16 -38.15 54.10
CA GLN A 995 32.69 -36.82 53.91
C GLN A 995 34.08 -36.98 53.28
N LEU A 996 34.25 -36.55 52.02
CA LEU A 996 35.59 -36.28 51.50
C LEU A 996 36.30 -35.40 52.54
N SER A 997 37.51 -35.78 52.95
CA SER A 997 38.26 -34.95 53.91
C SER A 997 38.46 -33.55 53.33
N GLU A 998 38.44 -32.55 54.20
CA GLU A 998 38.63 -31.15 53.80
C GLU A 998 39.95 -30.96 53.01
N ASP A 999 40.97 -31.75 53.35
CA ASP A 999 42.26 -31.78 52.63
C ASP A 999 42.17 -32.41 51.25
N ALA A 1000 41.35 -33.46 51.05
CA ALA A 1000 41.12 -34.05 49.74
C ALA A 1000 40.35 -33.08 48.82
N LEU A 1001 39.37 -32.36 49.37
CA LEU A 1001 38.65 -31.30 48.66
C LEU A 1001 39.56 -30.12 48.33
N LYS A 1002 40.43 -29.69 49.26
CA LYS A 1002 41.44 -28.66 49.00
C LYS A 1002 42.44 -29.09 47.93
N THR A 1003 42.84 -30.37 47.92
CA THR A 1003 43.74 -30.92 46.90
C THR A 1003 43.07 -30.97 45.54
N LEU A 1004 41.81 -31.44 45.45
CA LEU A 1004 41.03 -31.41 44.21
C LEU A 1004 40.76 -29.99 43.72
N ALA A 1005 40.45 -29.06 44.62
CA ALA A 1005 40.26 -27.65 44.29
C ALA A 1005 41.55 -26.99 43.79
N PHE A 1006 42.69 -27.31 44.42
CA PHE A 1006 44.01 -26.86 43.98
C PHE A 1006 44.39 -27.43 42.62
N GLU A 1007 44.22 -28.74 42.40
CA GLU A 1007 44.45 -29.38 41.09
C GLU A 1007 43.51 -28.80 40.01
N GLN A 1008 42.24 -28.54 40.34
CA GLN A 1008 41.30 -27.88 39.43
C GLN A 1008 41.68 -26.42 39.12
N GLN A 1009 42.28 -25.73 40.08
CA GLN A 1009 42.78 -24.36 39.92
C GLN A 1009 44.09 -24.31 39.12
N MET A 1010 44.89 -25.39 39.12
CA MET A 1010 46.07 -25.53 38.26
C MET A 1010 45.72 -25.88 36.81
N ILE A 1011 44.55 -26.51 36.56
CA ILE A 1011 44.05 -26.82 35.21
C ILE A 1011 43.46 -25.57 34.51
N ARG A 1012 42.85 -24.68 35.30
CA ARG A 1012 42.26 -23.40 34.86
C ARG A 1012 43.30 -22.30 34.76
#